data_AF-A0A1F9TTT2-F1
#
_entry.id   AF-A0A1F9TTT2-F1
#
_cell.length_a   1.000
_cell.length_b   1.000
_cell.length_c   1.000
_cell.angle_alpha   90.00
_cell.angle_beta   90.00
_cell.angle_gamma   90.00
#
_symmetry.space_group_name_H-M   'P 1'
#
loop_
_entity.id
_entity.type
_entity.pdbx_description
1 polymer ?
#
loop_
_entity_poly.entity_id
_entity_poly.type
_entity_poly.pdbx_seq_one_letter_code
_entity_poly.pdbx_strand_id
1 'polypeptide(L)'
;MKNLIILQFRKSRLPFLVMAGAVLLSAPAALLFRPSSMTGAESVNIAMLFWALAGLPLALMTLAGTAGSDAASDAARAAEQPLPESQYRQVLGGLAAAALQAALLVLAVYAIMGFAVPLDKLNFVNAHVARHYLFYAAFLVLYTFALSYAFRNAVAGGLAAAALLLVTAAPLLSAALFGELMLDLIPLVFINSLTAVLALAGSLGALYLLCRAYARREAGRAAKALLSALLLTAPVLPPFFGLAALRAKAAEVTWPVYPLVLNSDAPEAAPGVMLAQKPFTGEVFLIDEEGRRAAVFPEESGRGLPNYFFPVPAFVSGQTMSAPDGTVWVYCNRYDKPAVLLNGSVAAGMKLRSTLPDSRRAYFVRGKVPAIVERRKDGVYHAPLRTGTGPLEWEKIGTMSAEAAKRWQTGTGEEALLDAFLRAKLAGAPGVAVVSADGRAVTSGGEKWTVPGALGAKFPLVGIKLADGMNYVVPAGEGKDYAAYLCPPGKAARRLWQGYFRVGSNLWQAPDGTLWGYNRKSRVESTVKTIFGTTKNGLESPQFNILTRDGRSIESFRLDQILRDLPGAKGEIALVRENNGEFWFTIGNAYLVKTGANPHGPYSYWKLPQSVEEKYWRSNLLADRNGLLIAAIDGIHFMDWEGKAKRL
;
A
#
# COMPACT_ATOMS: atom_id res chain seq x y z
N MET A 1 -19.12 2.07 49.19
CA MET A 1 -18.21 1.63 48.09
C MET A 1 -16.87 1.06 48.54
N LYS A 2 -15.95 1.79 49.21
CA LYS A 2 -14.62 1.27 49.61
C LYS A 2 -14.69 -0.07 50.40
N ASN A 3 -15.55 -0.13 51.42
CA ASN A 3 -15.72 -1.32 52.25
C ASN A 3 -16.32 -2.52 51.48
N LEU A 4 -17.17 -2.26 50.48
CA LEU A 4 -17.74 -3.30 49.61
C LEU A 4 -16.68 -3.91 48.70
N ILE A 5 -15.82 -3.09 48.09
CA ILE A 5 -14.75 -3.58 47.20
C ILE A 5 -13.78 -4.48 47.98
N ILE A 6 -13.40 -4.08 49.20
CA ILE A 6 -12.54 -4.88 50.09
C ILE A 6 -13.18 -6.23 50.41
N LEU A 7 -14.48 -6.25 50.69
CA LEU A 7 -15.22 -7.48 50.98
C LEU A 7 -15.30 -8.40 49.76
N GLN A 8 -15.57 -7.87 48.57
CA GLN A 8 -15.59 -8.66 47.34
C GLN A 8 -14.19 -9.19 46.98
N PHE A 9 -13.14 -8.41 47.23
CA PHE A 9 -11.75 -8.84 47.03
C PHE A 9 -11.35 -10.02 47.92
N ARG A 10 -11.90 -10.11 49.15
CA ARG A 10 -11.67 -11.25 50.04
C ARG A 10 -12.27 -12.54 49.49
N LYS A 11 -13.41 -12.47 48.79
CA LYS A 11 -14.07 -13.66 48.20
C LYS A 11 -13.29 -14.24 47.03
N SER A 12 -12.76 -13.39 46.16
CA SER A 12 -11.93 -13.81 45.02
C SER A 12 -10.43 -13.92 45.35
N ARG A 13 -10.04 -13.85 46.63
CA ARG A 13 -8.63 -13.84 47.06
C ARG A 13 -7.88 -15.11 46.67
N LEU A 14 -8.47 -16.28 46.93
CA LEU A 14 -7.83 -17.57 46.63
C LEU A 14 -7.57 -17.74 45.12
N PRO A 15 -8.56 -17.62 44.22
CA PRO A 15 -8.30 -17.75 42.78
C PRO A 15 -7.34 -16.67 42.27
N PHE A 16 -7.40 -15.44 42.79
CA PHE A 16 -6.43 -14.40 42.44
C PHE A 16 -5.00 -14.76 42.85
N LEU A 17 -4.79 -15.27 44.08
CA LEU A 17 -3.46 -15.66 44.57
C LEU A 17 -2.87 -16.83 43.79
N VAL A 18 -3.69 -17.80 43.40
CA VAL A 18 -3.25 -18.91 42.55
C VAL A 18 -2.77 -18.40 41.19
N MET A 19 -3.54 -17.51 40.55
CA MET A 19 -3.15 -16.93 39.25
C MET A 19 -1.93 -16.02 39.35
N ALA A 20 -1.86 -15.18 40.39
CA ALA A 20 -0.70 -14.32 40.64
C ALA A 20 0.56 -15.14 40.93
N GLY A 21 0.45 -16.20 41.72
CA GLY A 21 1.54 -17.15 41.98
C GLY A 21 2.01 -17.84 40.70
N ALA A 22 1.09 -18.27 39.83
CA ALA A 22 1.43 -18.88 38.55
C ALA A 22 2.18 -17.92 37.62
N VAL A 23 1.76 -16.65 37.52
CA VAL A 23 2.47 -15.60 36.76
C VAL A 23 3.88 -15.39 37.31
N LEU A 24 4.01 -15.22 38.63
CA LEU A 24 5.30 -14.95 39.27
C LEU A 24 6.28 -16.13 39.16
N LEU A 25 5.78 -17.37 39.24
CA LEU A 25 6.60 -18.58 39.09
C LEU A 25 6.97 -18.87 37.63
N SER A 26 6.29 -18.25 36.66
CA SER A 26 6.59 -18.48 35.24
C SER A 26 7.93 -17.88 34.81
N ALA A 27 8.37 -16.78 35.42
CA ALA A 27 9.70 -16.20 35.15
C ALA A 27 10.87 -17.10 35.60
N PRO A 28 10.94 -17.59 36.85
CA PRO A 28 11.99 -18.53 37.25
C PRO A 28 11.87 -19.88 36.52
N ALA A 29 10.65 -20.36 36.22
CA ALA A 29 10.48 -21.56 35.40
C ALA A 29 11.05 -21.38 33.98
N ALA A 30 10.80 -20.24 33.34
CA ALA A 30 11.36 -19.93 32.02
C ALA A 30 12.89 -19.92 32.02
N LEU A 31 13.52 -19.41 33.09
CA LEU A 31 14.97 -19.42 33.25
C LEU A 31 15.55 -20.82 33.48
N LEU A 32 14.80 -21.68 34.20
CA LEU A 32 15.21 -23.07 34.50
C LEU A 32 15.08 -24.00 33.30
N PHE A 33 14.04 -23.83 32.48
CA PHE A 33 13.73 -24.71 31.34
C PHE A 33 14.13 -24.13 29.98
N ARG A 34 14.94 -23.06 29.94
CA ARG A 34 15.36 -22.46 28.66
C ARG A 34 16.30 -23.37 27.86
N PRO A 35 16.17 -23.41 26.52
CA PRO A 35 17.19 -24.00 25.66
C PRO A 35 18.53 -23.27 25.77
N SER A 36 19.64 -23.98 25.60
CA SER A 36 21.00 -23.40 25.60
C SER A 36 21.22 -22.34 24.51
N SER A 37 20.45 -22.39 23.43
CA SER A 37 20.50 -21.44 22.31
C SER A 37 19.77 -20.12 22.57
N MET A 38 19.09 -19.95 23.71
CA MET A 38 18.27 -18.78 24.02
C MET A 38 18.80 -18.02 25.24
N THR A 39 18.83 -16.70 25.17
CA THR A 39 19.25 -15.88 26.33
C THR A 39 18.22 -15.91 27.45
N GLY A 40 18.65 -15.64 28.70
CA GLY A 40 17.75 -15.62 29.86
C GLY A 40 16.59 -14.63 29.68
N ALA A 41 16.89 -13.41 29.22
CA ALA A 41 15.89 -12.38 28.97
C ALA A 41 14.87 -12.79 27.89
N GLU A 42 15.31 -13.47 26.83
CA GLU A 42 14.42 -13.95 25.78
C GLU A 42 13.45 -15.03 26.26
N SER A 43 13.91 -15.98 27.08
CA SER A 43 13.06 -17.02 27.65
C SER A 43 11.94 -16.46 28.53
N VAL A 44 12.26 -15.46 29.37
CA VAL A 44 11.28 -14.77 30.22
C VAL A 44 10.30 -13.97 29.38
N ASN A 45 10.77 -13.25 28.37
CA ASN A 45 9.91 -12.48 27.47
C ASN A 45 8.91 -13.37 26.71
N ILE A 46 9.32 -14.57 26.27
CA ILE A 46 8.42 -15.51 25.60
C ILE A 46 7.37 -16.07 26.57
N ALA A 47 7.76 -16.42 27.80
CA ALA A 47 6.82 -16.87 28.82
C ALA A 47 5.79 -15.80 29.18
N MET A 48 6.22 -14.53 29.28
CA MET A 48 5.31 -13.41 29.53
C MET A 48 4.45 -13.08 28.31
N LEU A 49 4.95 -13.26 27.09
CA LEU A 49 4.15 -13.15 25.86
C LEU A 49 3.05 -14.22 25.81
N PHE A 50 3.33 -15.45 26.25
CA PHE A 50 2.31 -16.50 26.38
C PHE A 50 1.23 -16.11 27.41
N TRP A 51 1.65 -15.59 28.57
CA TRP A 51 0.72 -15.05 29.55
C TRP A 51 -0.12 -13.90 28.98
N ALA A 52 0.48 -12.98 28.24
CA ALA A 52 -0.24 -11.89 27.59
C ALA A 52 -1.28 -12.42 26.58
N LEU A 53 -0.91 -13.37 25.73
CA LEU A 53 -1.78 -13.82 24.64
C LEU A 53 -2.85 -14.84 25.05
N ALA A 54 -2.59 -15.68 26.06
CA ALA A 54 -3.47 -16.78 26.44
C ALA A 54 -3.79 -16.81 27.94
N GLY A 55 -2.77 -16.72 28.80
CA GLY A 55 -2.94 -16.90 30.24
C GLY A 55 -3.81 -15.84 30.91
N LEU A 56 -3.58 -14.56 30.60
CA LEU A 56 -4.32 -13.44 31.15
C LEU A 56 -5.77 -13.41 30.65
N PRO A 57 -6.10 -13.54 29.35
CA PRO A 57 -7.49 -13.68 28.91
C PRO A 57 -8.27 -14.74 29.69
N LEU A 58 -7.69 -15.92 29.91
CA LEU A 58 -8.29 -16.99 30.70
C LEU A 58 -8.45 -16.60 32.18
N ALA A 59 -7.46 -15.93 32.77
CA ALA A 59 -7.54 -15.41 34.14
C ALA A 59 -8.67 -14.39 34.31
N LEU A 60 -8.80 -13.47 33.36
CA LEU A 60 -9.85 -12.45 33.34
C LEU A 60 -11.22 -13.10 33.25
N MET A 61 -11.40 -14.05 32.33
CA MET A 61 -12.64 -14.79 32.18
C MET A 61 -13.02 -15.55 33.46
N THR A 62 -12.03 -16.17 34.11
CA THR A 62 -12.26 -16.91 35.36
C THR A 62 -12.66 -15.97 36.49
N LEU A 63 -11.87 -14.93 36.77
CA LEU A 63 -12.10 -14.01 37.88
C LEU A 63 -13.40 -13.20 37.70
N ALA A 64 -13.63 -12.65 36.51
CA ALA A 64 -14.83 -11.90 36.21
C ALA A 64 -16.07 -12.81 36.12
N GLY A 65 -15.90 -14.02 35.60
CA GLY A 65 -16.99 -14.99 35.43
C GLY A 65 -17.51 -15.50 36.76
N THR A 66 -16.62 -15.90 37.67
CA THR A 66 -17.00 -16.31 39.02
C THR A 66 -17.64 -15.17 39.79
N ALA A 67 -17.07 -13.96 39.72
CA ALA A 67 -17.64 -12.78 40.39
C ALA A 67 -19.04 -12.44 39.87
N GLY A 68 -19.27 -12.58 38.55
CA GLY A 68 -20.58 -12.36 37.93
C GLY A 68 -21.62 -13.41 38.32
N SER A 69 -21.26 -14.70 38.30
CA SER A 69 -22.16 -15.79 38.71
C SER A 69 -22.53 -15.72 40.19
N ASP A 70 -21.55 -15.41 41.05
CA ASP A 70 -21.75 -15.30 42.50
C ASP A 70 -22.67 -14.12 42.84
N ALA A 71 -22.50 -12.98 42.16
CA ALA A 71 -23.39 -11.83 42.33
C ALA A 71 -24.84 -12.11 41.89
N ALA A 72 -25.04 -13.09 41.01
CA ALA A 72 -26.37 -13.53 40.56
C ALA A 72 -26.99 -14.63 41.44
N SER A 73 -26.20 -15.29 42.30
CA SER A 73 -26.62 -16.43 43.11
C SER A 73 -27.57 -16.03 44.25
N ASP A 74 -28.73 -16.66 44.30
CA ASP A 74 -29.74 -16.41 45.34
C ASP A 74 -29.28 -16.93 46.73
N ALA A 75 -28.40 -17.94 46.77
CA ALA A 75 -27.79 -18.45 48.00
C ALA A 75 -26.74 -17.48 48.58
N ALA A 76 -25.92 -16.86 47.72
CA ALA A 76 -24.96 -15.83 48.13
C ALA A 76 -25.67 -14.56 48.63
N ARG A 77 -26.79 -14.18 48.00
CA ARG A 77 -27.64 -13.06 48.45
C ARG A 77 -28.25 -13.30 49.82
N ALA A 78 -28.68 -14.52 50.13
CA ALA A 78 -29.26 -14.86 51.42
C ALA A 78 -28.22 -14.81 52.55
N ALA A 79 -26.96 -15.18 52.27
CA ALA A 79 -25.85 -15.09 53.22
C ALA A 79 -25.34 -13.64 53.46
N GLU A 80 -25.67 -12.70 52.57
CA GLU A 80 -25.11 -11.33 52.53
C GLU A 80 -26.14 -10.22 52.85
N GLN A 81 -27.27 -10.56 53.48
CA GLN A 81 -28.31 -9.62 53.87
C GLN A 81 -27.98 -8.54 54.95
N PRO A 82 -26.83 -8.46 55.66
CA PRO A 82 -26.71 -7.45 56.72
C PRO A 82 -26.40 -6.01 56.24
N LEU A 83 -26.27 -5.73 54.94
CA LEU A 83 -26.01 -4.36 54.43
C LEU A 83 -27.17 -3.80 53.59
N PRO A 84 -27.78 -2.66 53.97
CA PRO A 84 -28.88 -2.02 53.24
C PRO A 84 -28.36 -1.21 52.03
N GLU A 85 -27.66 -1.87 51.10
CA GLU A 85 -27.21 -1.26 49.85
C GLU A 85 -28.04 -1.76 48.65
N SER A 86 -28.23 -0.91 47.64
CA SER A 86 -28.95 -1.30 46.43
C SER A 86 -28.20 -2.41 45.69
N GLN A 87 -28.92 -3.43 45.22
CA GLN A 87 -28.39 -4.61 44.52
C GLN A 87 -27.40 -4.24 43.39
N TYR A 88 -27.68 -3.15 42.68
CA TYR A 88 -26.80 -2.63 41.63
C TYR A 88 -25.44 -2.16 42.16
N ARG A 89 -25.36 -1.53 43.33
CA ARG A 89 -24.08 -1.10 43.95
C ARG A 89 -23.22 -2.29 44.37
N GLN A 90 -23.84 -3.37 44.83
CA GLN A 90 -23.11 -4.61 45.16
C GLN A 90 -22.52 -5.26 43.91
N VAL A 91 -23.28 -5.30 42.81
CA VAL A 91 -22.84 -5.80 41.49
C VAL A 91 -21.67 -4.95 40.96
N LEU A 92 -21.76 -3.63 41.04
CA LEU A 92 -20.66 -2.73 40.65
C LEU A 92 -19.42 -2.91 41.54
N GLY A 93 -19.59 -3.16 42.84
CA GLY A 93 -18.48 -3.46 43.75
C GLY A 93 -17.75 -4.76 43.40
N GLY A 94 -18.48 -5.80 42.99
CA GLY A 94 -17.90 -7.06 42.49
C GLY A 94 -17.14 -6.87 41.17
N LEU A 95 -17.74 -6.14 40.23
CA LEU A 95 -17.08 -5.79 38.96
C LEU A 95 -15.80 -4.98 39.18
N ALA A 96 -15.83 -3.99 40.07
CA ALA A 96 -14.67 -3.17 40.41
C ALA A 96 -13.55 -4.01 41.04
N ALA A 97 -13.88 -4.97 41.91
CA ALA A 97 -12.91 -5.88 42.48
C ALA A 97 -12.25 -6.78 41.41
N ALA A 98 -13.05 -7.34 40.50
CA ALA A 98 -12.54 -8.13 39.37
C ALA A 98 -11.64 -7.30 38.44
N ALA A 99 -12.05 -6.06 38.13
CA ALA A 99 -11.25 -5.13 37.32
C ALA A 99 -9.93 -4.73 37.99
N LEU A 100 -9.92 -4.54 39.32
CA LEU A 100 -8.69 -4.26 40.06
C LEU A 100 -7.74 -5.47 40.05
N GLN A 101 -8.26 -6.69 40.25
CA GLN A 101 -7.47 -7.93 40.18
C GLN A 101 -6.89 -8.14 38.79
N ALA A 102 -7.68 -7.90 37.75
CA ALA A 102 -7.26 -7.90 36.36
C ALA A 102 -6.11 -6.90 36.11
N ALA A 103 -6.26 -5.65 36.54
CA ALA A 103 -5.25 -4.62 36.38
C ALA A 103 -3.93 -4.99 37.08
N LEU A 104 -4.00 -5.56 38.29
CA LEU A 104 -2.82 -6.02 39.02
C LEU A 104 -2.08 -7.14 38.28
N LEU A 105 -2.79 -8.09 37.68
CA LEU A 105 -2.17 -9.17 36.89
C LEU A 105 -1.53 -8.63 35.61
N VAL A 106 -2.20 -7.71 34.90
CA VAL A 106 -1.64 -7.05 33.71
C VAL A 106 -0.37 -6.27 34.08
N LEU A 107 -0.41 -5.50 35.17
CA LEU A 107 0.75 -4.76 35.66
C LEU A 107 1.90 -5.68 36.07
N ALA A 108 1.61 -6.81 36.71
CA ALA A 108 2.64 -7.78 37.08
C ALA A 108 3.34 -8.36 35.84
N VAL A 109 2.59 -8.80 34.83
CA VAL A 109 3.17 -9.30 33.56
C VAL A 109 3.99 -8.20 32.88
N TYR A 110 3.46 -6.97 32.80
CA TYR A 110 4.15 -5.85 32.16
C TYR A 110 5.41 -5.41 32.91
N ALA A 111 5.40 -5.46 34.24
CA ALA A 111 6.56 -5.16 35.08
C ALA A 111 7.66 -6.22 34.96
N ILE A 112 7.30 -7.51 34.88
CA ILE A 112 8.26 -8.60 34.65
C ILE A 112 8.94 -8.45 33.28
N MET A 113 8.22 -7.94 32.28
CA MET A 113 8.78 -7.59 30.96
C MET A 113 9.60 -6.29 30.96
N GLY A 114 9.83 -5.65 32.11
CA GLY A 114 10.58 -4.40 32.21
C GLY A 114 9.88 -3.21 31.55
N PHE A 115 8.55 -3.23 31.49
CA PHE A 115 7.73 -2.21 30.81
C PHE A 115 8.04 -2.06 29.31
N ALA A 116 8.53 -3.13 28.68
CA ALA A 116 8.78 -3.17 27.25
C ALA A 116 8.07 -4.37 26.62
N VAL A 117 7.24 -4.13 25.61
CA VAL A 117 6.79 -5.20 24.72
C VAL A 117 7.80 -5.29 23.57
N PRO A 118 8.45 -6.44 23.33
CA PRO A 118 9.40 -6.61 22.22
C PRO A 118 8.63 -6.70 20.90
N LEU A 119 8.07 -5.56 20.46
CA LEU A 119 7.25 -5.44 19.25
C LEU A 119 8.03 -5.77 17.98
N ASP A 120 9.36 -5.58 18.01
CA ASP A 120 10.31 -5.92 16.96
C ASP A 120 10.38 -7.42 16.64
N LYS A 121 10.06 -8.28 17.62
CA LYS A 121 10.02 -9.74 17.46
C LYS A 121 8.63 -10.26 17.07
N LEU A 122 7.61 -9.40 17.04
CA LEU A 122 6.25 -9.78 16.69
C LEU A 122 5.99 -9.55 15.21
N ASN A 123 5.22 -10.44 14.61
CA ASN A 123 4.66 -10.15 13.29
C ASN A 123 3.65 -8.99 13.39
N PHE A 124 3.33 -8.39 12.25
CA PHE A 124 2.47 -7.20 12.17
C PHE A 124 1.11 -7.38 12.87
N VAL A 125 0.47 -8.54 12.72
CA VAL A 125 -0.82 -8.86 13.34
C VAL A 125 -0.69 -8.92 14.87
N ASN A 126 0.34 -9.59 15.38
CA ASN A 126 0.58 -9.73 16.82
C ASN A 126 0.93 -8.38 17.46
N ALA A 127 1.68 -7.52 16.76
CA ALA A 127 1.96 -6.16 17.21
C ALA A 127 0.66 -5.33 17.33
N HIS A 128 -0.27 -5.49 16.39
CA HIS A 128 -1.59 -4.86 16.45
C HIS A 128 -2.45 -5.31 17.62
N VAL A 129 -2.48 -6.62 17.86
CA VAL A 129 -3.18 -7.21 19.01
C VAL A 129 -2.58 -6.69 20.32
N ALA A 130 -1.26 -6.62 20.41
CA ALA A 130 -0.57 -6.09 21.58
C ALA A 130 -0.90 -4.60 21.85
N ARG A 131 -1.01 -3.76 20.80
CA ARG A 131 -1.40 -2.35 20.93
C ARG A 131 -2.80 -2.16 21.53
N HIS A 132 -3.73 -3.08 21.23
CA HIS A 132 -5.12 -3.00 21.70
C HIS A 132 -5.40 -3.92 22.92
N TYR A 133 -4.34 -4.43 23.54
CA TYR A 133 -4.45 -5.44 24.59
C TYR A 133 -5.28 -4.99 25.80
N LEU A 134 -5.06 -3.75 26.27
CA LEU A 134 -5.84 -3.19 27.39
C LEU A 134 -7.33 -3.10 27.08
N PHE A 135 -7.68 -2.79 25.83
CA PHE A 135 -9.06 -2.76 25.38
C PHE A 135 -9.70 -4.15 25.42
N TYR A 136 -9.02 -5.18 24.90
CA TYR A 136 -9.52 -6.56 24.95
C TYR A 136 -9.62 -7.11 26.37
N ALA A 137 -8.65 -6.78 27.24
CA ALA A 137 -8.68 -7.14 28.65
C ALA A 137 -9.88 -6.51 29.37
N ALA A 138 -10.12 -5.21 29.18
CA ALA A 138 -11.27 -4.52 29.73
C ALA A 138 -12.59 -5.09 29.20
N PHE A 139 -12.65 -5.41 27.90
CA PHE A 139 -13.79 -6.06 27.27
C PHE A 139 -14.09 -7.41 27.94
N LEU A 140 -13.09 -8.28 28.08
CA LEU A 140 -13.26 -9.59 28.72
C LEU A 140 -13.76 -9.47 30.16
N VAL A 141 -13.23 -8.54 30.95
CA VAL A 141 -13.67 -8.34 32.35
C VAL A 141 -15.14 -7.91 32.39
N LEU A 142 -15.51 -6.88 31.63
CA LEU A 142 -16.86 -6.32 31.64
C LEU A 142 -17.90 -7.33 31.12
N TYR A 143 -17.61 -7.97 29.99
CA TYR A 143 -18.53 -8.87 29.32
C TYR A 143 -18.64 -10.22 30.01
N THR A 144 -17.52 -10.80 30.43
CA THR A 144 -17.55 -12.08 31.13
C THR A 144 -18.32 -11.95 32.44
N PHE A 145 -18.16 -10.83 33.15
CA PHE A 145 -18.94 -10.54 34.34
C PHE A 145 -20.44 -10.40 34.02
N ALA A 146 -20.79 -9.55 33.05
CA ALA A 146 -22.19 -9.27 32.71
C ALA A 146 -22.93 -10.50 32.16
N LEU A 147 -22.28 -11.29 31.29
CA LEU A 147 -22.85 -12.51 30.73
C LEU A 147 -22.92 -13.63 31.78
N SER A 148 -21.91 -13.77 32.65
CA SER A 148 -21.98 -14.76 33.74
C SER A 148 -23.05 -14.41 34.77
N TYR A 149 -23.31 -13.12 34.99
CA TYR A 149 -24.45 -12.64 35.78
C TYR A 149 -25.79 -12.99 35.12
N ALA A 150 -25.91 -12.81 33.79
CA ALA A 150 -27.11 -13.14 33.04
C ALA A 150 -27.39 -14.65 33.02
N PHE A 151 -26.37 -15.46 32.73
CA PHE A 151 -26.50 -16.92 32.67
C PHE A 151 -26.45 -17.60 34.04
N ARG A 152 -26.08 -16.87 35.10
CA ARG A 152 -25.81 -17.39 36.45
C ARG A 152 -24.77 -18.51 36.45
N ASN A 153 -23.87 -18.52 35.46
CA ASN A 153 -22.89 -19.56 35.23
C ASN A 153 -21.60 -18.94 34.65
N ALA A 154 -20.49 -19.12 35.36
CA ALA A 154 -19.19 -18.56 34.99
C ALA A 154 -18.65 -19.12 33.66
N VAL A 155 -18.87 -20.40 33.37
CA VAL A 155 -18.37 -21.06 32.15
C VAL A 155 -19.16 -20.58 30.93
N ALA A 156 -20.50 -20.61 31.01
CA ALA A 156 -21.35 -20.15 29.91
C ALA A 156 -21.14 -18.66 29.60
N GLY A 157 -21.02 -17.82 30.64
CA GLY A 157 -20.73 -16.40 30.48
C GLY A 157 -19.34 -16.13 29.92
N GLY A 158 -18.33 -16.89 30.35
CA GLY A 158 -16.98 -16.83 29.78
C GLY A 158 -16.96 -17.20 28.30
N LEU A 159 -17.55 -18.33 27.91
CA LEU A 159 -17.60 -18.75 26.51
C LEU A 159 -18.33 -17.73 25.63
N ALA A 160 -19.45 -17.19 26.11
CA ALA A 160 -20.19 -16.16 25.38
C ALA A 160 -19.38 -14.85 25.24
N ALA A 161 -18.65 -14.43 26.28
CA ALA A 161 -17.79 -13.25 26.23
C ALA A 161 -16.61 -13.43 25.27
N ALA A 162 -16.00 -14.62 25.24
CA ALA A 162 -14.94 -14.97 24.30
C ALA A 162 -15.45 -14.96 22.85
N ALA A 163 -16.63 -15.55 22.61
CA ALA A 163 -17.25 -15.52 21.28
C ALA A 163 -17.54 -14.08 20.83
N LEU A 164 -18.10 -13.24 21.71
CA LEU A 164 -18.37 -11.85 21.40
C LEU A 164 -17.09 -11.04 21.17
N LEU A 165 -16.03 -11.31 21.93
CA LEU A 165 -14.71 -10.71 21.72
C LEU A 165 -14.17 -11.09 20.34
N LEU A 166 -14.21 -12.36 19.95
CA LEU A 166 -13.75 -12.79 18.62
C LEU A 166 -14.52 -12.10 17.50
N VAL A 167 -15.85 -12.03 17.64
CA VAL A 167 -16.72 -11.36 16.67
C VAL A 167 -16.47 -9.84 16.63
N THR A 168 -16.03 -9.21 17.71
CA THR A 168 -15.71 -7.76 17.75
C THR A 168 -14.27 -7.48 17.28
N ALA A 169 -13.32 -8.30 17.73
CA ALA A 169 -11.89 -8.12 17.51
C ALA A 169 -11.49 -8.49 16.07
N ALA A 170 -12.08 -9.52 15.46
CA ALA A 170 -11.74 -9.90 14.09
C ALA A 170 -12.03 -8.79 13.07
N PRO A 171 -13.22 -8.14 13.04
CA PRO A 171 -13.47 -6.99 12.17
C PRO A 171 -12.64 -5.75 12.52
N LEU A 172 -12.37 -5.49 13.82
CA LEU A 172 -11.50 -4.38 14.22
C LEU A 172 -10.06 -4.57 13.74
N LEU A 173 -9.50 -5.77 13.95
CA LEU A 173 -8.17 -6.12 13.50
C LEU A 173 -8.11 -6.05 11.97
N SER A 174 -9.11 -6.59 11.29
CA SER A 174 -9.30 -6.49 9.84
C SER A 174 -9.26 -5.05 9.33
N ALA A 175 -10.09 -4.18 9.93
CA ALA A 175 -10.15 -2.77 9.57
C ALA A 175 -8.83 -2.03 9.87
N ALA A 176 -8.15 -2.38 10.97
CA ALA A 176 -6.86 -1.82 11.35
C ALA A 176 -5.73 -2.22 10.40
N LEU A 177 -5.63 -3.51 10.06
CA LEU A 177 -4.69 -4.00 9.06
C LEU A 177 -4.92 -3.30 7.72
N PHE A 178 -6.18 -3.11 7.33
CA PHE A 178 -6.53 -2.44 6.09
C PHE A 178 -6.16 -0.95 6.08
N GLY A 179 -6.45 -0.23 7.16
CA GLY A 179 -6.13 1.18 7.31
C GLY A 179 -4.62 1.44 7.21
N GLU A 180 -3.83 0.69 8.00
CA GLU A 180 -2.38 0.82 8.02
C GLU A 180 -1.69 0.27 6.76
N LEU A 181 -2.23 -0.78 6.14
CA LEU A 181 -1.55 -1.40 5.01
C LEU A 181 -1.59 -0.52 3.76
N MET A 182 -2.61 0.31 3.51
CA MET A 182 -2.70 0.96 2.19
C MET A 182 -3.36 2.33 2.06
N LEU A 183 -4.23 2.83 2.96
CA LEU A 183 -5.14 3.91 2.53
C LEU A 183 -5.70 4.91 3.57
N ASP A 184 -5.59 4.69 4.88
CA ASP A 184 -6.20 5.58 5.90
C ASP A 184 -7.63 6.07 5.57
N LEU A 185 -8.45 5.23 4.91
CA LEU A 185 -9.74 5.64 4.31
C LEU A 185 -10.77 6.10 5.33
N ILE A 186 -10.71 5.56 6.54
CA ILE A 186 -11.68 5.80 7.60
C ILE A 186 -10.90 6.02 8.90
N PRO A 187 -11.27 7.02 9.72
CA PRO A 187 -10.65 7.22 11.03
C PRO A 187 -11.01 6.06 11.97
N LEU A 188 -10.17 5.04 12.01
CA LEU A 188 -10.33 3.86 12.89
C LEU A 188 -10.43 4.24 14.37
N VAL A 189 -9.84 5.37 14.76
CA VAL A 189 -9.95 5.94 16.11
C VAL A 189 -11.42 6.17 16.50
N PHE A 190 -12.28 6.59 15.55
CA PHE A 190 -13.71 6.79 15.82
C PHE A 190 -14.43 5.45 16.04
N ILE A 191 -14.16 4.44 15.21
CA ILE A 191 -14.74 3.09 15.34
C ILE A 191 -14.30 2.46 16.66
N ASN A 192 -13.02 2.55 17.01
CA ASN A 192 -12.48 2.05 18.28
C ASN A 192 -13.12 2.75 19.48
N SER A 193 -13.25 4.08 19.43
CA SER A 193 -13.86 4.87 20.50
C SER A 193 -15.35 4.55 20.66
N LEU A 194 -16.10 4.45 19.56
CA LEU A 194 -17.51 4.08 19.58
C LEU A 194 -17.70 2.65 20.11
N THR A 195 -16.85 1.71 19.70
CA THR A 195 -16.88 0.33 20.22
C THR A 195 -16.59 0.31 21.72
N ALA A 196 -15.62 1.08 22.21
CA ALA A 196 -15.31 1.18 23.63
C ALA A 196 -16.43 1.82 24.43
N VAL A 197 -17.04 2.90 23.93
CA VAL A 197 -18.19 3.55 24.56
C VAL A 197 -19.37 2.59 24.63
N LEU A 198 -19.71 1.90 23.54
CA LEU A 198 -20.80 0.92 23.52
C LEU A 198 -20.50 -0.30 24.41
N ALA A 199 -19.26 -0.76 24.45
CA ALA A 199 -18.86 -1.85 25.33
C ALA A 199 -19.04 -1.48 26.80
N LEU A 200 -18.65 -0.27 27.18
CA LEU A 200 -18.69 0.19 28.56
C LEU A 200 -20.11 0.60 28.99
N ALA A 201 -20.76 1.50 28.23
CA ALA A 201 -22.11 1.96 28.52
C ALA A 201 -23.16 0.86 28.31
N GLY A 202 -22.99 0.02 27.28
CA GLY A 202 -23.88 -1.11 27.00
C GLY A 202 -23.82 -2.18 28.07
N SER A 203 -22.62 -2.56 28.55
CA SER A 203 -22.48 -3.53 29.64
C SER A 203 -23.07 -3.03 30.95
N LEU A 204 -22.83 -1.76 31.31
CA LEU A 204 -23.39 -1.17 32.52
C LEU A 204 -24.91 -1.01 32.44
N GLY A 205 -25.43 -0.57 31.29
CA GLY A 205 -26.86 -0.48 31.02
C GLY A 205 -27.54 -1.86 31.05
N ALA A 206 -26.92 -2.88 30.46
CA ALA A 206 -27.40 -4.26 30.50
C ALA A 206 -27.39 -4.81 31.93
N LEU A 207 -26.33 -4.59 32.71
CA LEU A 207 -26.28 -4.99 34.11
C LEU A 207 -27.40 -4.34 34.94
N TYR A 208 -27.66 -3.06 34.73
CA TYR A 208 -28.77 -2.35 35.39
C TYR A 208 -30.13 -2.95 35.03
N LEU A 209 -30.38 -3.20 33.74
CA LEU A 209 -31.62 -3.81 33.27
C LEU A 209 -31.78 -5.26 33.72
N LEU A 210 -30.70 -6.05 33.77
CA LEU A 210 -30.70 -7.43 34.27
C LEU A 210 -30.97 -7.48 35.78
N CYS A 211 -30.39 -6.57 36.57
CA CYS A 211 -30.68 -6.45 38.00
C CYS A 211 -32.20 -6.24 38.23
N ARG A 212 -32.80 -5.33 37.45
CA ARG A 212 -34.24 -5.04 37.47
C ARG A 212 -35.08 -6.23 37.02
N ALA A 213 -34.72 -6.85 35.89
CA ALA A 213 -35.38 -8.02 35.36
C ALA A 213 -35.39 -9.20 36.34
N TYR A 214 -34.37 -9.34 37.19
CA TYR A 214 -34.29 -10.39 38.21
C TYR A 214 -34.83 -9.99 39.59
N ALA A 215 -35.35 -8.78 39.78
CA ALA A 215 -36.04 -8.38 41.00
C ALA A 215 -37.42 -9.06 41.12
N ARG A 216 -37.84 -9.37 42.35
CA ARG A 216 -39.16 -9.98 42.60
C ARG A 216 -40.27 -8.96 42.29
N ARG A 217 -41.18 -9.30 41.36
CA ARG A 217 -42.38 -8.54 40.94
C ARG A 217 -42.18 -7.34 39.99
N GLU A 218 -41.22 -7.37 39.06
CA GLU A 218 -41.16 -6.36 37.99
C GLU A 218 -41.97 -6.75 36.73
N ALA A 219 -42.83 -5.85 36.27
CA ALA A 219 -43.45 -5.93 34.95
C ALA A 219 -42.41 -5.72 33.82
N GLY A 220 -42.64 -6.38 32.67
CA GLY A 220 -41.79 -6.22 31.47
C GLY A 220 -40.43 -6.92 31.52
N ARG A 221 -40.27 -7.95 32.37
CA ARG A 221 -39.00 -8.71 32.53
C ARG A 221 -38.42 -9.22 31.20
N ALA A 222 -39.26 -9.77 30.32
CA ALA A 222 -38.82 -10.29 29.03
C ALA A 222 -38.26 -9.17 28.13
N ALA A 223 -38.94 -8.01 28.07
CA ALA A 223 -38.48 -6.85 27.31
C ALA A 223 -37.14 -6.30 27.85
N LYS A 224 -36.98 -6.25 29.18
CA LYS A 224 -35.72 -5.83 29.83
C LYS A 224 -34.58 -6.80 29.55
N ALA A 225 -34.84 -8.11 29.56
CA ALA A 225 -33.86 -9.13 29.21
C ALA A 225 -33.44 -9.03 27.73
N LEU A 226 -34.41 -8.84 26.83
CA LEU A 226 -34.14 -8.62 25.40
C LEU A 226 -33.31 -7.35 25.17
N LEU A 227 -33.67 -6.22 25.79
CA LEU A 227 -32.90 -4.98 25.71
C LEU A 227 -31.48 -5.13 26.27
N SER A 228 -31.31 -5.90 27.34
CA SER A 228 -29.99 -6.22 27.90
C SER A 228 -29.15 -7.03 26.90
N ALA A 229 -29.74 -8.02 26.24
CA ALA A 229 -29.07 -8.79 25.21
C ALA A 229 -28.65 -7.91 24.03
N LEU A 230 -29.53 -7.02 23.56
CA LEU A 230 -29.21 -6.04 22.51
C LEU A 230 -28.03 -5.14 22.91
N LEU A 231 -28.05 -4.58 24.12
CA LEU A 231 -26.96 -3.73 24.64
C LEU A 231 -25.63 -4.47 24.75
N LEU A 232 -25.65 -5.74 25.15
CA LEU A 232 -24.44 -6.57 25.19
C LEU A 232 -23.91 -6.85 23.77
N THR A 233 -24.78 -7.07 22.79
CA THR A 233 -24.35 -7.29 21.39
C THR A 233 -23.98 -6.02 20.62
N ALA A 234 -24.40 -4.83 21.09
CA ALA A 234 -24.21 -3.56 20.39
C ALA A 234 -22.77 -3.22 19.97
N PRO A 235 -21.70 -3.52 20.74
CA PRO A 235 -20.32 -3.21 20.32
C PRO A 235 -19.84 -4.02 19.13
N VAL A 236 -20.55 -5.08 18.74
CA VAL A 236 -20.25 -5.80 17.49
C VAL A 236 -20.58 -4.94 16.27
N LEU A 237 -21.57 -4.04 16.38
CA LEU A 237 -22.06 -3.29 15.22
C LEU A 237 -21.03 -2.32 14.63
N PRO A 238 -20.37 -1.42 15.40
CA PRO A 238 -19.43 -0.46 14.81
C PRO A 238 -18.26 -1.08 14.04
N PRO A 239 -17.60 -2.15 14.53
CA PRO A 239 -16.56 -2.83 13.76
C PRO A 239 -17.07 -3.40 12.43
N PHE A 240 -18.26 -4.00 12.41
CA PHE A 240 -18.85 -4.54 11.19
C PHE A 240 -19.29 -3.45 10.21
N PHE A 241 -19.95 -2.38 10.69
CA PHE A 241 -20.29 -1.24 9.86
C PHE A 241 -19.04 -0.52 9.35
N GLY A 242 -18.03 -0.37 10.20
CA GLY A 242 -16.73 0.18 9.85
C GLY A 242 -16.05 -0.63 8.77
N LEU A 243 -15.98 -1.95 8.92
CA LEU A 243 -15.43 -2.86 7.92
C LEU A 243 -16.24 -2.86 6.63
N ALA A 244 -17.57 -2.81 6.70
CA ALA A 244 -18.44 -2.72 5.52
C ALA A 244 -18.24 -1.39 4.77
N ALA A 245 -18.19 -0.27 5.48
CA ALA A 245 -17.90 1.04 4.92
C ALA A 245 -16.50 1.09 4.33
N LEU A 246 -15.52 0.48 5.01
CA LEU A 246 -14.15 0.37 4.54
C LEU A 246 -14.07 -0.44 3.26
N ARG A 247 -14.77 -1.59 3.20
CA ARG A 247 -14.88 -2.42 1.99
C ARG A 247 -15.55 -1.66 0.84
N ALA A 248 -16.62 -0.91 1.12
CA ALA A 248 -17.28 -0.09 0.11
C ALA A 248 -16.32 0.98 -0.43
N LYS A 249 -15.56 1.65 0.44
CA LYS A 249 -14.56 2.64 0.05
C LYS A 249 -13.36 2.01 -0.67
N ALA A 250 -12.91 0.84 -0.23
CA ALA A 250 -11.87 0.05 -0.87
C ALA A 250 -12.22 -0.30 -2.33
N ALA A 251 -13.50 -0.58 -2.61
CA ALA A 251 -13.95 -0.89 -3.96
C ALA A 251 -13.86 0.31 -4.93
N GLU A 252 -13.86 1.55 -4.42
CA GLU A 252 -13.69 2.77 -5.23
C GLU A 252 -12.21 3.04 -5.54
N VAL A 253 -11.31 2.54 -4.70
CA VAL A 253 -9.88 2.84 -4.77
C VAL A 253 -9.28 2.25 -6.04
N THR A 254 -8.63 3.13 -6.80
CA THR A 254 -8.02 2.77 -8.08
C THR A 254 -6.56 3.18 -8.10
N TRP A 255 -5.69 2.26 -8.50
CA TRP A 255 -4.26 2.49 -8.60
C TRP A 255 -3.84 2.38 -10.06
N PRO A 256 -2.70 2.96 -10.46
CA PRO A 256 -2.08 2.55 -11.71
C PRO A 256 -1.69 1.06 -11.59
N VAL A 257 -1.43 0.38 -12.70
CA VAL A 257 -0.79 -0.95 -12.68
C VAL A 257 0.72 -0.77 -12.54
N TYR A 258 1.38 -1.63 -11.76
CA TYR A 258 2.82 -1.51 -11.51
C TYR A 258 3.58 -1.72 -12.82
N PRO A 259 4.39 -0.74 -13.28
CA PRO A 259 5.15 -0.92 -14.51
C PRO A 259 6.22 -2.00 -14.30
N LEU A 260 6.21 -3.03 -15.14
CA LEU A 260 7.17 -4.14 -15.06
C LEU A 260 8.60 -3.76 -15.45
N VAL A 261 8.84 -2.55 -15.95
CA VAL A 261 10.11 -2.18 -16.56
C VAL A 261 10.93 -1.25 -15.66
N LEU A 262 12.14 -1.68 -15.33
CA LEU A 262 13.17 -0.90 -14.64
C LEU A 262 14.26 -0.34 -15.59
N ASN A 263 14.19 -0.62 -16.91
CA ASN A 263 15.25 -0.36 -17.88
C ASN A 263 14.84 0.64 -18.98
N SER A 264 15.82 1.41 -19.43
CA SER A 264 15.76 2.51 -20.41
C SER A 264 15.27 2.17 -21.82
N ASP A 265 15.13 0.88 -22.13
CA ASP A 265 15.00 0.37 -23.50
C ASP A 265 13.60 -0.17 -23.80
N ALA A 266 12.66 -0.04 -22.86
CA ALA A 266 11.28 -0.45 -23.06
C ALA A 266 10.46 0.60 -23.82
N PRO A 267 9.41 0.17 -24.56
CA PRO A 267 8.49 1.11 -25.17
C PRO A 267 7.83 2.02 -24.13
N GLU A 268 7.74 3.31 -24.46
CA GLU A 268 6.87 4.25 -23.75
C GLU A 268 5.45 3.69 -23.68
N ALA A 269 4.77 3.92 -22.55
CA ALA A 269 3.37 3.61 -22.38
C ALA A 269 2.54 4.17 -23.53
N ALA A 270 1.49 3.45 -23.92
CA ALA A 270 0.58 3.91 -24.96
C ALA A 270 -0.01 5.29 -24.57
N PRO A 271 0.19 6.36 -25.38
CA PRO A 271 -0.35 7.67 -25.06
C PRO A 271 -1.87 7.65 -25.02
N GLY A 272 -2.47 8.53 -24.21
CA GLY A 272 -3.93 8.68 -24.09
C GLY A 272 -4.65 7.62 -23.26
N VAL A 273 -3.96 6.60 -22.75
CA VAL A 273 -4.61 5.55 -21.95
C VAL A 273 -3.83 5.20 -20.69
N MET A 274 -4.53 5.11 -19.58
CA MET A 274 -3.98 4.63 -18.31
C MET A 274 -4.37 3.16 -18.10
N LEU A 275 -3.39 2.33 -17.81
CA LEU A 275 -3.61 0.99 -17.29
C LEU A 275 -3.72 1.06 -15.76
N ALA A 276 -4.91 0.75 -15.25
CA ALA A 276 -5.27 0.89 -13.85
C ALA A 276 -5.83 -0.41 -13.28
N GLN A 277 -5.84 -0.50 -11.95
CA GLN A 277 -6.35 -1.64 -11.20
C GLN A 277 -7.17 -1.17 -9.99
N LYS A 278 -8.20 -1.95 -9.67
CA LYS A 278 -8.86 -1.91 -8.36
C LYS A 278 -8.37 -3.10 -7.55
N PRO A 279 -7.36 -2.93 -6.68
CA PRO A 279 -6.68 -4.06 -6.05
C PRO A 279 -7.62 -4.91 -5.18
N PHE A 280 -8.67 -4.32 -4.62
CA PHE A 280 -9.60 -5.04 -3.73
C PHE A 280 -10.67 -5.84 -4.46
N THR A 281 -11.08 -5.38 -5.64
CA THR A 281 -12.05 -6.10 -6.49
C THR A 281 -11.35 -7.03 -7.49
N GLY A 282 -10.05 -6.85 -7.69
CA GLY A 282 -9.24 -7.62 -8.65
C GLY A 282 -9.42 -7.18 -10.11
N GLU A 283 -10.20 -6.12 -10.35
CA GLU A 283 -10.40 -5.55 -11.67
C GLU A 283 -9.12 -4.86 -12.17
N VAL A 284 -8.77 -5.10 -13.43
CA VAL A 284 -7.71 -4.39 -14.14
C VAL A 284 -8.26 -3.92 -15.47
N PHE A 285 -8.06 -2.67 -15.83
CA PHE A 285 -8.68 -2.08 -17.01
C PHE A 285 -7.80 -0.98 -17.61
N LEU A 286 -8.00 -0.74 -18.91
CA LEU A 286 -7.57 0.47 -19.58
C LEU A 286 -8.67 1.51 -19.51
N ILE A 287 -8.29 2.78 -19.33
CA ILE A 287 -9.18 3.94 -19.39
C ILE A 287 -8.56 5.05 -20.23
N ASP A 288 -9.39 5.82 -20.93
CA ASP A 288 -8.97 7.03 -21.67
C ASP A 288 -9.47 8.33 -21.02
N GLU A 289 -9.13 9.47 -21.60
CA GLU A 289 -9.54 10.81 -21.11
C GLU A 289 -11.06 11.08 -21.17
N GLU A 290 -11.79 10.32 -21.98
CA GLU A 290 -13.26 10.36 -22.04
C GLU A 290 -13.93 9.46 -21.00
N GLY A 291 -13.15 8.63 -20.29
CA GLY A 291 -13.63 7.70 -19.28
C GLY A 291 -14.19 6.40 -19.84
N ARG A 292 -13.99 6.13 -21.13
CA ARG A 292 -14.31 4.82 -21.71
C ARG A 292 -13.37 3.79 -21.08
N ARG A 293 -13.86 2.57 -20.86
CA ARG A 293 -13.10 1.52 -20.17
C ARG A 293 -13.10 0.23 -20.97
N ALA A 294 -11.95 -0.43 -20.98
CA ALA A 294 -11.83 -1.79 -21.49
C ALA A 294 -11.18 -2.68 -20.43
N ALA A 295 -11.91 -3.69 -19.97
CA ALA A 295 -11.43 -4.62 -18.96
C ALA A 295 -10.30 -5.50 -19.52
N VAL A 296 -9.25 -5.65 -18.74
CA VAL A 296 -8.14 -6.61 -18.94
C VAL A 296 -8.38 -7.84 -18.08
N PHE A 297 -8.65 -7.60 -16.79
CA PHE A 297 -9.21 -8.60 -15.87
C PHE A 297 -10.52 -8.05 -15.32
N PRO A 298 -11.65 -8.77 -15.49
CA PRO A 298 -12.93 -8.31 -14.96
C PRO A 298 -12.94 -8.35 -13.42
N GLU A 299 -13.86 -7.60 -12.84
CA GLU A 299 -14.13 -7.61 -11.40
C GLU A 299 -14.48 -9.01 -10.89
N GLU A 300 -13.90 -9.40 -9.75
CA GLU A 300 -14.17 -10.66 -9.07
C GLU A 300 -15.02 -10.42 -7.83
N SER A 301 -16.31 -10.13 -8.06
CA SER A 301 -17.30 -9.91 -7.02
C SER A 301 -17.45 -11.09 -6.03
N GLY A 302 -16.97 -12.29 -6.40
CA GLY A 302 -17.04 -13.54 -5.63
C GLY A 302 -15.86 -13.85 -4.70
N ARG A 303 -14.93 -12.91 -4.46
CA ARG A 303 -13.86 -13.08 -3.46
C ARG A 303 -14.50 -13.38 -2.08
N GLY A 304 -14.43 -14.64 -1.63
CA GLY A 304 -15.25 -15.20 -0.53
C GLY A 304 -15.09 -14.58 0.86
N LEU A 305 -15.78 -15.14 1.87
CA LEU A 305 -15.80 -14.68 3.28
C LEU A 305 -14.42 -14.31 3.88
N PRO A 306 -13.30 -15.01 3.60
CA PRO A 306 -11.98 -14.59 4.08
C PRO A 306 -11.56 -13.21 3.59
N ASN A 307 -11.97 -12.80 2.37
CA ASN A 307 -11.71 -11.46 1.81
C ASN A 307 -12.65 -10.39 2.36
N TYR A 308 -13.74 -10.76 3.04
CA TYR A 308 -14.59 -9.79 3.76
C TYR A 308 -13.87 -9.23 4.98
N PHE A 309 -13.16 -10.10 5.71
CA PHE A 309 -12.38 -9.73 6.89
C PHE A 309 -10.95 -9.34 6.50
N PHE A 310 -10.28 -10.09 5.64
CA PHE A 310 -8.92 -9.80 5.20
C PHE A 310 -8.86 -9.69 3.68
N PRO A 311 -9.22 -8.54 3.08
CA PRO A 311 -9.14 -8.41 1.63
C PRO A 311 -7.67 -8.51 1.23
N VAL A 312 -7.32 -9.58 0.53
CA VAL A 312 -5.99 -9.73 -0.05
C VAL A 312 -5.97 -8.90 -1.34
N PRO A 313 -5.27 -7.76 -1.39
CA PRO A 313 -5.20 -6.99 -2.60
C PRO A 313 -4.54 -7.82 -3.71
N ALA A 314 -5.13 -7.82 -4.90
CA ALA A 314 -4.47 -8.33 -6.10
C ALA A 314 -3.65 -7.21 -6.71
N PHE A 315 -2.33 -7.29 -6.52
CA PHE A 315 -1.41 -6.45 -7.27
C PHE A 315 -1.09 -7.08 -8.61
N VAL A 316 -1.20 -6.25 -9.62
CA VAL A 316 -0.89 -6.59 -11.00
C VAL A 316 0.32 -5.77 -11.42
N SER A 317 1.20 -6.41 -12.18
CA SER A 317 2.29 -5.74 -12.88
C SER A 317 2.03 -5.81 -14.38
N GLY A 318 2.26 -4.73 -15.11
CA GLY A 318 1.85 -4.64 -16.50
C GLY A 318 2.64 -3.65 -17.34
N GLN A 319 2.40 -3.69 -18.64
CA GLN A 319 3.00 -2.82 -19.65
C GLN A 319 1.96 -2.52 -20.73
N THR A 320 2.04 -1.33 -21.32
CA THR A 320 1.26 -0.96 -22.50
C THR A 320 2.20 -0.52 -23.62
N MET A 321 1.80 -0.74 -24.86
CA MET A 321 2.53 -0.26 -26.04
C MET A 321 1.55 0.04 -27.17
N SER A 322 1.71 1.18 -27.83
CA SER A 322 0.94 1.47 -29.06
C SER A 322 1.57 0.79 -30.27
N ALA A 323 0.73 0.16 -31.08
CA ALA A 323 1.07 -0.30 -32.41
C ALA A 323 0.97 0.84 -33.44
N PRO A 324 1.62 0.71 -34.62
CA PRO A 324 1.57 1.73 -35.68
C PRO A 324 0.16 2.05 -36.20
N ASP A 325 -0.78 1.10 -36.09
CA ASP A 325 -2.18 1.25 -36.50
C ASP A 325 -3.06 1.92 -35.42
N GLY A 326 -2.47 2.33 -34.29
CA GLY A 326 -3.18 2.94 -33.16
C GLY A 326 -3.78 1.93 -32.18
N THR A 327 -3.66 0.62 -32.42
CA THR A 327 -4.08 -0.39 -31.43
C THR A 327 -3.13 -0.39 -30.23
N VAL A 328 -3.67 -0.65 -29.04
CA VAL A 328 -2.91 -0.74 -27.79
C VAL A 328 -2.69 -2.22 -27.47
N TRP A 329 -1.42 -2.60 -27.30
CA TRP A 329 -1.02 -3.87 -26.72
C TRP A 329 -0.90 -3.74 -25.21
N VAL A 330 -1.41 -4.73 -24.49
CA VAL A 330 -1.36 -4.80 -23.03
C VAL A 330 -0.82 -6.15 -22.61
N TYR A 331 0.23 -6.14 -21.78
CA TYR A 331 0.68 -7.30 -21.05
C TYR A 331 0.41 -7.07 -19.57
N CYS A 332 -0.27 -7.99 -18.92
CA CYS A 332 -0.55 -7.94 -17.47
C CYS A 332 -0.25 -9.29 -16.82
N ASN A 333 0.49 -9.25 -15.71
CA ASN A 333 0.81 -10.40 -14.87
C ASN A 333 0.21 -10.19 -13.48
N ARG A 334 -0.60 -11.16 -13.05
CA ARG A 334 -1.26 -11.18 -11.75
C ARG A 334 -0.87 -12.48 -11.04
N TYR A 335 -0.40 -12.41 -9.80
CA TYR A 335 0.24 -13.55 -9.12
C TYR A 335 -0.62 -14.84 -9.06
N ASP A 336 -1.94 -14.71 -8.95
CA ASP A 336 -2.89 -15.81 -8.82
C ASP A 336 -3.56 -16.24 -10.13
N LYS A 337 -3.20 -15.64 -11.27
CA LYS A 337 -3.75 -15.98 -12.59
C LYS A 337 -2.65 -16.06 -13.65
N PRO A 338 -2.84 -16.83 -14.75
CA PRO A 338 -1.93 -16.76 -15.89
C PRO A 338 -1.81 -15.32 -16.39
N ALA A 339 -0.60 -14.90 -16.72
CA ALA A 339 -0.41 -13.58 -17.33
C ALA A 339 -1.10 -13.54 -18.70
N VAL A 340 -1.53 -12.36 -19.12
CA VAL A 340 -2.33 -12.17 -20.32
C VAL A 340 -1.67 -11.16 -21.25
N LEU A 341 -1.71 -11.46 -22.53
CA LEU A 341 -1.35 -10.54 -23.60
C LEU A 341 -2.61 -10.26 -24.44
N LEU A 342 -2.99 -8.99 -24.51
CA LEU A 342 -4.17 -8.52 -25.23
C LEU A 342 -3.78 -7.42 -26.21
N ASN A 343 -4.63 -7.20 -27.22
CA ASN A 343 -4.61 -5.97 -27.98
C ASN A 343 -6.02 -5.45 -28.30
N GLY A 344 -6.13 -4.17 -28.63
CA GLY A 344 -7.40 -3.57 -29.01
C GLY A 344 -7.37 -2.06 -28.82
N SER A 345 -8.52 -1.49 -28.50
CA SER A 345 -8.64 -0.09 -28.09
C SER A 345 -9.64 0.01 -26.96
N VAL A 346 -9.64 1.13 -26.26
CA VAL A 346 -10.62 1.38 -25.21
C VAL A 346 -12.05 1.40 -25.78
N ALA A 347 -12.23 1.99 -26.96
CA ALA A 347 -13.54 2.07 -27.63
C ALA A 347 -14.04 0.72 -28.19
N ALA A 348 -13.16 -0.12 -28.72
CA ALA A 348 -13.53 -1.40 -29.33
C ALA A 348 -13.43 -2.61 -28.38
N GLY A 349 -12.86 -2.40 -27.18
CA GLY A 349 -12.54 -3.45 -26.23
C GLY A 349 -11.21 -4.15 -26.51
N MET A 350 -10.78 -4.97 -25.54
CA MET A 350 -9.54 -5.75 -25.61
C MET A 350 -9.80 -7.18 -26.05
N LYS A 351 -8.96 -7.70 -26.95
CA LYS A 351 -9.00 -9.09 -27.40
C LYS A 351 -7.81 -9.85 -26.83
N LEU A 352 -8.08 -10.97 -26.15
CA LEU A 352 -7.04 -11.87 -25.68
C LEU A 352 -6.30 -12.49 -26.86
N ARG A 353 -4.96 -12.41 -26.84
CA ARG A 353 -4.08 -12.99 -27.86
C ARG A 353 -3.34 -14.21 -27.37
N SER A 354 -2.90 -14.19 -26.11
CA SER A 354 -2.23 -15.33 -25.49
C SER A 354 -2.35 -15.26 -23.98
N THR A 355 -2.43 -16.44 -23.37
CA THR A 355 -2.16 -16.64 -21.94
C THR A 355 -0.71 -17.09 -21.76
N LEU A 356 -0.05 -16.61 -20.72
CA LEU A 356 1.37 -16.85 -20.42
C LEU A 356 1.48 -17.40 -18.99
N PRO A 357 1.28 -18.71 -18.79
CA PRO A 357 1.15 -19.31 -17.46
C PRO A 357 2.47 -19.40 -16.67
N ASP A 358 3.62 -19.36 -17.34
CA ASP A 358 4.95 -19.52 -16.70
C ASP A 358 5.82 -18.23 -16.79
N SER A 359 5.27 -17.11 -17.28
CA SER A 359 6.04 -15.88 -17.50
C SER A 359 6.15 -15.02 -16.24
N ARG A 360 7.09 -15.36 -15.35
CA ARG A 360 7.45 -14.43 -14.25
C ARG A 360 8.02 -13.10 -14.78
N ARG A 361 8.48 -13.06 -16.04
CA ARG A 361 9.08 -11.88 -16.69
C ARG A 361 8.86 -11.92 -18.20
N ALA A 362 7.94 -11.11 -18.72
CA ALA A 362 7.81 -10.81 -20.13
C ALA A 362 7.85 -9.29 -20.36
N TYR A 363 8.38 -8.88 -21.51
CA TYR A 363 8.63 -7.47 -21.82
C TYR A 363 8.25 -7.17 -23.26
N PHE A 364 7.62 -6.02 -23.47
CA PHE A 364 7.49 -5.47 -24.81
C PHE A 364 8.84 -4.94 -25.30
N VAL A 365 9.07 -5.15 -26.59
CA VAL A 365 10.31 -4.78 -27.26
C VAL A 365 9.95 -4.02 -28.53
N ARG A 366 10.55 -2.83 -28.69
CA ARG A 366 10.49 -2.09 -29.95
C ARG A 366 11.34 -2.82 -31.00
N GLY A 367 10.89 -2.85 -32.24
CA GLY A 367 11.57 -3.55 -33.33
C GLY A 367 11.02 -3.11 -34.68
N LYS A 368 11.58 -3.60 -35.79
CA LYS A 368 10.99 -3.40 -37.13
C LYS A 368 9.53 -3.86 -37.18
N VAL A 369 9.24 -4.92 -36.42
CA VAL A 369 7.90 -5.30 -35.99
C VAL A 369 7.93 -5.28 -34.47
N PRO A 370 6.97 -4.63 -33.78
CA PRO A 370 6.87 -4.70 -32.32
C PRO A 370 6.81 -6.15 -31.86
N ALA A 371 7.36 -6.46 -30.70
CA ALA A 371 7.46 -7.84 -30.22
C ALA A 371 7.25 -7.94 -28.71
N ILE A 372 7.03 -9.17 -28.24
CA ILE A 372 7.12 -9.53 -26.83
C ILE A 372 8.22 -10.57 -26.66
N VAL A 373 8.99 -10.42 -25.59
CA VAL A 373 9.99 -11.40 -25.16
C VAL A 373 9.54 -11.98 -23.84
N GLU A 374 9.55 -13.31 -23.75
CA GLU A 374 9.13 -14.07 -22.59
C GLU A 374 10.26 -14.97 -22.10
N ARG A 375 10.53 -14.92 -20.79
CA ARG A 375 11.38 -15.90 -20.14
C ARG A 375 10.58 -17.15 -19.77
N ARG A 376 11.01 -18.32 -20.23
CA ARG A 376 10.50 -19.63 -19.83
C ARG A 376 11.61 -20.45 -19.15
N LYS A 377 11.26 -21.61 -18.57
CA LYS A 377 12.22 -22.47 -17.84
C LYS A 377 13.35 -22.98 -18.73
N ASP A 378 13.07 -23.23 -20.00
CA ASP A 378 13.95 -23.89 -20.95
C ASP A 378 14.62 -22.91 -21.96
N GLY A 379 14.38 -21.60 -21.83
CA GLY A 379 15.01 -20.58 -22.66
C GLY A 379 14.23 -19.26 -22.69
N VAL A 380 14.69 -18.35 -23.55
CA VAL A 380 14.00 -17.09 -23.84
C VAL A 380 13.27 -17.24 -25.16
N TYR A 381 12.04 -16.74 -25.22
CA TYR A 381 11.17 -16.82 -26.37
C TYR A 381 10.81 -15.43 -26.85
N HIS A 382 10.68 -15.27 -28.16
CA HIS A 382 10.30 -14.03 -28.80
C HIS A 382 9.08 -14.29 -29.70
N ALA A 383 8.10 -13.40 -29.66
CA ALA A 383 6.98 -13.42 -30.59
C ALA A 383 6.75 -12.02 -31.19
N PRO A 384 6.71 -11.88 -32.52
CA PRO A 384 6.32 -10.63 -33.15
C PRO A 384 4.84 -10.34 -32.92
N LEU A 385 4.53 -9.10 -32.55
CA LEU A 385 3.19 -8.59 -32.31
C LEU A 385 2.63 -8.02 -33.61
N ARG A 386 2.14 -8.90 -34.49
CA ARG A 386 1.50 -8.53 -35.75
C ARG A 386 0.05 -8.10 -35.53
N THR A 387 -0.41 -7.14 -36.32
CA THR A 387 -1.81 -6.68 -36.35
C THR A 387 -2.65 -7.73 -37.11
N GLY A 388 -3.14 -8.74 -36.40
CA GLY A 388 -3.91 -9.85 -36.99
C GLY A 388 -4.64 -10.68 -35.95
N THR A 389 -5.49 -11.62 -36.40
CA THR A 389 -6.25 -12.52 -35.52
C THR A 389 -5.57 -13.86 -35.23
N GLY A 390 -4.45 -14.15 -35.89
CA GLY A 390 -3.70 -15.38 -35.69
C GLY A 390 -3.04 -15.48 -34.30
N PRO A 391 -2.69 -16.71 -33.86
CA PRO A 391 -1.94 -16.94 -32.63
C PRO A 391 -0.53 -16.34 -32.72
N LEU A 392 0.10 -16.11 -31.56
CA LEU A 392 1.49 -15.66 -31.51
C LEU A 392 2.44 -16.79 -31.94
N GLU A 393 3.30 -16.48 -32.90
CA GLU A 393 4.37 -17.37 -33.35
C GLU A 393 5.59 -17.18 -32.44
N TRP A 394 5.76 -18.09 -31.49
CA TRP A 394 6.89 -18.05 -30.56
C TRP A 394 8.13 -18.71 -31.16
N GLU A 395 9.22 -17.96 -31.23
CA GLU A 395 10.54 -18.41 -31.63
C GLU A 395 11.46 -18.49 -30.41
N LYS A 396 12.16 -19.61 -30.23
CA LYS A 396 13.17 -19.75 -29.17
C LYS A 396 14.43 -18.98 -29.54
N ILE A 397 14.86 -18.07 -28.70
CA ILE A 397 16.04 -17.23 -28.88
C ILE A 397 17.30 -18.06 -28.56
N GLY A 398 17.82 -18.77 -29.56
CA GLY A 398 19.12 -19.45 -29.54
C GLY A 398 19.34 -20.50 -28.44
N THR A 399 20.37 -21.33 -28.59
CA THR A 399 20.88 -22.22 -27.53
C THR A 399 21.90 -21.45 -26.68
N MET A 400 21.64 -21.33 -25.38
CA MET A 400 22.57 -20.71 -24.42
C MET A 400 23.85 -21.56 -24.29
N SER A 401 25.02 -20.93 -24.26
CA SER A 401 26.25 -21.64 -23.90
C SER A 401 26.16 -22.19 -22.47
N ALA A 402 26.96 -23.21 -22.14
CA ALA A 402 26.97 -23.79 -20.80
C ALA A 402 27.26 -22.74 -19.70
N GLU A 403 28.18 -21.80 -19.93
CA GLU A 403 28.39 -20.65 -19.02
C GLU A 403 27.16 -19.76 -18.88
N ALA A 404 26.47 -19.44 -19.98
CA ALA A 404 25.26 -18.62 -19.97
C ALA A 404 24.12 -19.32 -19.22
N ALA A 405 23.96 -20.62 -19.42
CA ALA A 405 22.97 -21.45 -18.71
C ALA A 405 23.29 -21.58 -17.21
N LYS A 406 24.58 -21.66 -16.82
CA LYS A 406 25.00 -21.64 -15.41
C LYS A 406 24.72 -20.29 -14.76
N ARG A 407 25.07 -19.19 -15.43
CA ARG A 407 24.76 -17.81 -15.04
C ARG A 407 23.25 -17.54 -14.91
N TRP A 408 22.46 -18.17 -15.76
CA TRP A 408 21.00 -18.17 -15.74
C TRP A 408 20.40 -18.89 -14.53
N GLN A 409 20.96 -20.03 -14.13
CA GLN A 409 20.57 -20.74 -12.92
C GLN A 409 20.96 -19.98 -11.65
N THR A 410 22.05 -19.21 -11.67
CA THR A 410 22.54 -18.43 -10.52
C THR A 410 22.03 -16.98 -10.46
N GLY A 411 21.29 -16.51 -11.46
CA GLY A 411 20.69 -15.17 -11.50
C GLY A 411 21.66 -14.01 -11.81
N THR A 412 22.84 -14.29 -12.38
CA THR A 412 23.89 -13.29 -12.64
C THR A 412 24.26 -13.24 -14.13
N GLY A 413 24.09 -12.09 -14.82
CA GLY A 413 24.40 -11.93 -16.25
C GLY A 413 23.22 -12.10 -17.24
N GLU A 414 22.00 -12.27 -16.71
CA GLU A 414 20.72 -12.34 -17.45
C GLU A 414 20.47 -11.08 -18.30
N GLU A 415 20.75 -9.91 -17.73
CA GLU A 415 20.59 -8.61 -18.40
C GLU A 415 21.49 -8.48 -19.62
N ALA A 416 22.73 -9.00 -19.58
CA ALA A 416 23.67 -8.87 -20.69
C ALA A 416 23.26 -9.70 -21.93
N LEU A 417 22.61 -10.86 -21.74
CA LEU A 417 22.13 -11.72 -22.83
C LEU A 417 20.81 -11.20 -23.42
N LEU A 418 19.88 -10.79 -22.56
CA LEU A 418 18.67 -10.11 -22.99
C LEU A 418 19.06 -8.83 -23.74
N ASP A 419 19.96 -8.01 -23.20
CA ASP A 419 20.50 -6.83 -23.87
C ASP A 419 21.13 -7.15 -25.21
N ALA A 420 21.97 -8.19 -25.32
CA ALA A 420 22.60 -8.56 -26.58
C ALA A 420 21.58 -8.98 -27.64
N PHE A 421 20.57 -9.75 -27.23
CA PHE A 421 19.45 -10.13 -28.11
C PHE A 421 18.60 -8.92 -28.52
N LEU A 422 18.20 -8.10 -27.54
CA LEU A 422 17.44 -6.88 -27.77
C LEU A 422 18.20 -5.97 -28.72
N ARG A 423 19.52 -5.77 -28.52
CA ARG A 423 20.39 -5.02 -29.42
C ARG A 423 20.38 -5.57 -30.84
N ALA A 424 20.50 -6.90 -31.01
CA ALA A 424 20.48 -7.52 -32.33
C ALA A 424 19.12 -7.36 -33.05
N LYS A 425 18.00 -7.42 -32.31
CA LYS A 425 16.65 -7.23 -32.88
C LYS A 425 16.25 -5.76 -33.06
N LEU A 426 16.80 -4.88 -32.23
CA LEU A 426 16.66 -3.42 -32.30
C LEU A 426 17.54 -2.82 -33.41
N ALA A 427 18.65 -3.45 -33.76
CA ALA A 427 19.53 -3.02 -34.84
C ALA A 427 18.76 -2.99 -36.18
N GLY A 428 18.54 -1.78 -36.72
CA GLY A 428 17.76 -1.57 -37.93
C GLY A 428 16.24 -1.46 -37.73
N ALA A 429 15.76 -1.46 -36.48
CA ALA A 429 14.38 -1.08 -36.18
C ALA A 429 14.16 0.42 -36.50
N PRO A 430 12.99 0.81 -37.03
CA PRO A 430 12.64 2.21 -37.22
C PRO A 430 12.76 2.99 -35.89
N GLY A 431 13.48 4.11 -35.91
CA GLY A 431 13.62 4.98 -34.73
C GLY A 431 14.59 4.50 -33.66
N VAL A 432 15.46 3.52 -33.96
CA VAL A 432 16.53 3.08 -33.07
C VAL A 432 17.89 3.33 -33.70
N ALA A 433 18.79 3.96 -32.95
CA ALA A 433 20.18 4.12 -33.36
C ALA A 433 21.11 3.16 -32.63
N VAL A 434 22.19 2.77 -33.30
CA VAL A 434 23.22 1.87 -32.75
C VAL A 434 24.55 2.60 -32.74
N VAL A 435 25.26 2.48 -31.60
CA VAL A 435 26.63 2.94 -31.45
C VAL A 435 27.57 1.97 -32.19
N SER A 436 28.46 2.52 -33.02
CA SER A 436 29.44 1.74 -33.78
C SER A 436 30.39 0.94 -32.88
N ALA A 437 31.00 -0.10 -33.44
CA ALA A 437 31.88 -0.99 -32.69
C ALA A 437 33.11 -0.28 -32.10
N ASP A 438 33.57 0.80 -32.72
CA ASP A 438 34.68 1.65 -32.25
C ASP A 438 34.25 2.70 -31.21
N GLY A 439 32.96 2.82 -30.92
CA GLY A 439 32.42 3.76 -29.91
C GLY A 439 32.55 5.23 -30.30
N ARG A 440 32.61 5.55 -31.60
CA ARG A 440 32.82 6.93 -32.10
C ARG A 440 31.68 7.47 -32.98
N ALA A 441 30.83 6.59 -33.50
CA ALA A 441 29.74 6.96 -34.37
C ALA A 441 28.41 6.36 -33.91
N VAL A 442 27.33 7.03 -34.28
CA VAL A 442 25.95 6.60 -34.08
C VAL A 442 25.32 6.43 -35.45
N THR A 443 24.57 5.35 -35.65
CA THR A 443 23.96 5.03 -36.96
C THR A 443 22.49 4.67 -36.81
N SER A 444 21.62 5.21 -37.68
CA SER A 444 20.19 4.89 -37.75
C SER A 444 19.67 5.13 -39.17
N GLY A 445 18.95 4.18 -39.76
CA GLY A 445 18.20 4.42 -41.01
C GLY A 445 19.04 4.90 -42.20
N GLY A 446 20.34 4.56 -42.25
CA GLY A 446 21.28 5.04 -43.26
C GLY A 446 22.02 6.33 -42.89
N GLU A 447 21.60 7.03 -41.84
CA GLU A 447 22.29 8.20 -41.30
C GLU A 447 23.44 7.79 -40.36
N LYS A 448 24.48 8.63 -40.31
CA LYS A 448 25.66 8.44 -39.48
C LYS A 448 26.07 9.77 -38.85
N TRP A 449 26.19 9.78 -37.53
CA TRP A 449 26.71 10.92 -36.77
C TRP A 449 28.03 10.55 -36.12
N THR A 450 28.99 11.48 -36.17
CA THR A 450 30.23 11.38 -35.40
C THR A 450 30.08 12.23 -34.16
N VAL A 451 30.27 11.64 -32.98
CA VAL A 451 30.17 12.33 -31.68
C VAL A 451 31.58 12.43 -31.09
N PRO A 452 32.02 13.60 -30.59
CA PRO A 452 33.34 13.73 -29.98
C PRO A 452 33.42 12.95 -28.66
N GLY A 453 34.60 12.42 -28.33
CA GLY A 453 34.83 11.65 -27.11
C GLY A 453 34.43 10.18 -27.21
N ALA A 454 34.69 9.41 -26.13
CA ALA A 454 34.25 8.03 -26.08
C ALA A 454 32.74 7.97 -25.80
N LEU A 455 31.99 7.35 -26.70
CA LEU A 455 30.61 6.98 -26.42
C LEU A 455 30.62 5.92 -25.31
N GLY A 456 29.74 6.06 -24.32
CA GLY A 456 29.64 5.13 -23.19
C GLY A 456 29.32 3.69 -23.61
N ALA A 457 28.91 2.83 -22.68
CA ALA A 457 28.57 1.45 -23.00
C ALA A 457 27.55 1.36 -24.18
N LYS A 458 27.80 0.41 -25.09
CA LYS A 458 27.21 0.30 -26.44
C LYS A 458 25.72 -0.09 -26.45
N PHE A 459 24.86 0.70 -25.83
CA PHE A 459 23.42 0.44 -25.76
C PHE A 459 22.71 0.92 -27.04
N PRO A 460 21.60 0.28 -27.45
CA PRO A 460 20.74 0.81 -28.48
C PRO A 460 20.08 2.09 -27.96
N LEU A 461 20.08 3.13 -28.79
CA LEU A 461 19.57 4.44 -28.42
C LEU A 461 18.17 4.57 -28.99
N VAL A 462 17.18 4.71 -28.11
CA VAL A 462 15.80 4.98 -28.51
C VAL A 462 15.73 6.41 -29.03
N GLY A 463 15.28 6.57 -30.27
CA GLY A 463 15.11 7.86 -30.88
C GLY A 463 13.91 8.59 -30.32
N ILE A 464 14.01 9.91 -30.32
CA ILE A 464 13.01 10.84 -29.80
C ILE A 464 12.47 11.62 -31.00
N LYS A 465 11.14 11.67 -31.12
CA LYS A 465 10.50 12.35 -32.22
C LYS A 465 10.37 13.85 -31.92
N LEU A 466 11.19 14.66 -32.59
CA LEU A 466 11.08 16.12 -32.58
C LEU A 466 10.44 16.62 -33.88
N ALA A 467 10.26 17.93 -34.03
CA ALA A 467 9.65 18.53 -35.21
C ALA A 467 10.41 18.25 -36.51
N ASP A 468 11.74 18.11 -36.46
CA ASP A 468 12.59 17.83 -37.62
C ASP A 468 12.79 16.33 -37.90
N GLY A 469 12.24 15.44 -37.06
CA GLY A 469 12.28 13.99 -37.25
C GLY A 469 12.79 13.23 -36.02
N MET A 470 13.32 12.02 -36.24
CA MET A 470 13.87 11.20 -35.15
C MET A 470 15.27 11.67 -34.77
N ASN A 471 15.44 12.05 -33.52
CA ASN A 471 16.66 12.57 -32.94
C ASN A 471 17.19 11.60 -31.87
N TYR A 472 18.50 11.58 -31.62
CA TYR A 472 19.09 10.71 -30.61
C TYR A 472 19.91 11.50 -29.58
N VAL A 473 19.68 11.23 -28.29
CA VAL A 473 20.47 11.83 -27.20
C VAL A 473 21.52 10.83 -26.72
N VAL A 474 22.79 11.22 -26.82
CA VAL A 474 23.93 10.31 -26.75
C VAL A 474 24.94 10.78 -25.70
N PRO A 475 25.45 9.89 -24.82
CA PRO A 475 26.51 10.25 -23.89
C PRO A 475 27.87 10.30 -24.59
N ALA A 476 28.62 11.37 -24.36
CA ALA A 476 30.00 11.54 -24.82
C ALA A 476 30.91 11.82 -23.63
N GLY A 477 31.99 11.03 -23.47
CA GLY A 477 32.95 11.22 -22.40
C GLY A 477 33.72 12.53 -22.54
N GLU A 478 33.65 13.38 -21.51
CA GLU A 478 34.42 14.62 -21.36
C GLU A 478 35.18 14.57 -20.02
N GLY A 479 36.44 14.10 -20.03
CA GLY A 479 37.25 13.96 -18.81
C GLY A 479 36.75 12.84 -17.90
N LYS A 480 36.33 13.17 -16.67
CA LYS A 480 35.76 12.22 -15.69
C LYS A 480 34.22 12.11 -15.78
N ASP A 481 33.58 12.94 -16.59
CA ASP A 481 32.12 13.04 -16.71
C ASP A 481 31.65 12.77 -18.15
N TYR A 482 30.34 12.78 -18.36
CA TYR A 482 29.70 12.64 -19.67
C TYR A 482 28.83 13.85 -20.00
N ALA A 483 28.99 14.39 -21.20
CA ALA A 483 28.09 15.38 -21.79
C ALA A 483 27.00 14.68 -22.63
N ALA A 484 25.85 15.34 -22.80
CA ALA A 484 24.80 14.89 -23.70
C ALA A 484 24.99 15.54 -25.08
N TYR A 485 24.92 14.75 -26.14
CA TYR A 485 24.92 15.20 -27.53
C TYR A 485 23.59 14.86 -28.20
N LEU A 486 23.08 15.78 -29.01
CA LEU A 486 21.93 15.56 -29.88
C LEU A 486 22.43 15.21 -31.28
N CYS A 487 21.90 14.12 -31.84
CA CYS A 487 22.12 13.67 -33.21
C CYS A 487 20.81 13.88 -34.01
N PRO A 488 20.67 14.98 -34.77
CA PRO A 488 19.46 15.28 -35.54
C PRO A 488 19.51 14.71 -36.96
N PRO A 489 18.36 14.40 -37.58
CA PRO A 489 18.32 13.92 -38.96
C PRO A 489 18.90 14.95 -39.92
N GLY A 490 19.72 14.49 -40.86
CA GLY A 490 20.39 15.32 -41.88
C GLY A 490 21.36 16.40 -41.34
N LYS A 491 21.66 16.44 -40.04
CA LYS A 491 22.53 17.47 -39.42
C LYS A 491 23.67 16.85 -38.63
N ALA A 492 24.75 17.60 -38.43
CA ALA A 492 25.86 17.18 -37.58
C ALA A 492 25.41 17.04 -36.11
N ALA A 493 26.03 16.11 -35.38
CA ALA A 493 25.83 16.01 -33.94
C ALA A 493 26.31 17.29 -33.25
N ARG A 494 25.57 17.75 -32.25
CA ARG A 494 25.90 18.94 -31.47
C ARG A 494 25.74 18.68 -29.99
N ARG A 495 26.53 19.37 -29.17
CA ARG A 495 26.39 19.30 -27.72
C ARG A 495 25.01 19.84 -27.31
N LEU A 496 24.31 19.07 -26.49
CA LEU A 496 22.99 19.38 -25.98
C LEU A 496 23.08 19.96 -24.57
N TRP A 497 23.71 19.21 -23.65
CA TRP A 497 23.88 19.59 -22.24
C TRP A 497 25.27 19.20 -21.74
N GLN A 498 25.76 19.91 -20.72
CA GLN A 498 27.03 19.59 -20.06
C GLN A 498 27.01 18.27 -19.25
N GLY A 499 25.83 17.75 -18.92
CA GLY A 499 25.66 16.47 -18.23
C GLY A 499 24.76 15.52 -19.01
N TYR A 500 25.06 14.23 -18.96
CA TYR A 500 24.21 13.19 -19.54
C TYR A 500 23.14 12.71 -18.56
N PHE A 501 21.90 12.66 -19.05
CA PHE A 501 20.76 12.07 -18.35
C PHE A 501 20.35 10.78 -19.06
N ARG A 502 20.14 9.73 -18.28
CA ARG A 502 19.77 8.40 -18.78
C ARG A 502 18.25 8.26 -18.83
N VAL A 503 17.73 7.86 -20.00
CA VAL A 503 16.31 7.54 -20.22
C VAL A 503 15.83 6.55 -19.14
N GLY A 504 14.66 6.80 -18.55
CA GLY A 504 14.08 5.93 -17.52
C GLY A 504 14.76 5.99 -16.14
N SER A 505 15.83 6.78 -15.99
CA SER A 505 16.46 7.06 -14.69
C SER A 505 16.31 8.53 -14.33
N ASN A 506 16.84 9.43 -15.16
CA ASN A 506 16.82 10.87 -14.93
C ASN A 506 16.58 11.73 -16.19
N LEU A 507 16.07 11.11 -17.26
CA LEU A 507 15.59 11.74 -18.48
C LEU A 507 14.18 11.20 -18.79
N TRP A 508 13.24 12.12 -19.04
CA TRP A 508 11.85 11.82 -19.34
C TRP A 508 11.40 12.56 -20.58
N GLN A 509 10.35 12.03 -21.21
CA GLN A 509 9.70 12.59 -22.38
C GLN A 509 8.26 12.94 -22.03
N ALA A 510 7.87 14.18 -22.34
CA ALA A 510 6.49 14.63 -22.25
C ALA A 510 5.69 14.20 -23.52
N PRO A 511 4.36 14.10 -23.43
CA PRO A 511 3.51 13.65 -24.56
C PRO A 511 3.58 14.53 -25.81
N ASP A 512 3.99 15.79 -25.64
CA ASP A 512 4.22 16.76 -26.71
C ASP A 512 5.55 16.55 -27.46
N GLY A 513 6.41 15.65 -26.98
CA GLY A 513 7.74 15.35 -27.52
C GLY A 513 8.88 16.13 -26.86
N THR A 514 8.58 16.99 -25.88
CA THR A 514 9.59 17.69 -25.09
C THR A 514 10.34 16.71 -24.19
N LEU A 515 11.66 16.81 -24.15
CA LEU A 515 12.48 16.05 -23.22
C LEU A 515 12.93 16.92 -22.06
N TRP A 516 13.08 16.31 -20.91
CA TRP A 516 13.72 16.97 -19.79
C TRP A 516 14.51 15.98 -18.94
N GLY A 517 15.72 16.42 -18.58
CA GLY A 517 16.51 15.78 -17.54
C GLY A 517 16.52 16.64 -16.29
N TYR A 518 16.63 16.02 -15.11
CA TYR A 518 16.88 16.81 -13.91
C TYR A 518 18.01 16.29 -13.04
N ASN A 519 18.65 17.23 -12.36
CA ASN A 519 19.75 16.97 -11.44
C ASN A 519 19.35 17.36 -10.02
N ARG A 520 19.56 16.46 -9.05
CA ARG A 520 19.29 16.69 -7.63
C ARG A 520 20.55 17.23 -6.96
N LYS A 521 20.93 18.47 -7.28
CA LYS A 521 22.19 19.09 -6.82
C LYS A 521 22.04 20.00 -5.61
N SER A 522 20.83 20.37 -5.21
CA SER A 522 20.64 21.42 -4.20
C SER A 522 19.52 21.07 -3.21
N ARG A 523 19.77 21.34 -1.92
CA ARG A 523 18.77 21.26 -0.86
C ARG A 523 18.29 22.67 -0.51
N VAL A 524 16.99 22.84 -0.35
CA VAL A 524 16.32 24.07 0.04
C VAL A 524 15.64 23.82 1.39
N GLU A 525 15.86 24.69 2.37
CA GLU A 525 15.11 24.62 3.63
C GLU A 525 13.73 25.25 3.45
N SER A 526 12.67 24.48 3.75
CA SER A 526 11.31 24.99 3.91
C SER A 526 10.92 25.00 5.39
N THR A 527 10.25 26.07 5.79
CA THR A 527 9.80 26.29 7.16
C THR A 527 8.28 26.15 7.19
N VAL A 528 7.76 25.05 7.73
CA VAL A 528 6.34 24.76 7.80
C VAL A 528 5.83 25.09 9.20
N LYS A 529 4.84 26.00 9.30
CA LYS A 529 4.11 26.23 10.55
C LYS A 529 3.09 25.11 10.73
N THR A 530 3.23 24.35 11.79
CA THR A 530 2.25 23.35 12.24
C THR A 530 1.55 23.84 13.50
N ILE A 531 0.44 23.20 13.85
CA ILE A 531 -0.30 23.44 15.10
C ILE A 531 0.54 23.20 16.37
N PHE A 532 1.67 22.48 16.25
CA PHE A 532 2.60 22.20 17.35
C PHE A 532 3.91 23.01 17.28
N GLY A 533 4.00 24.01 16.40
CA GLY A 533 5.17 24.86 16.22
C GLY A 533 5.75 24.81 14.80
N THR A 534 6.96 25.32 14.63
CA THR A 534 7.61 25.45 13.33
C THR A 534 8.52 24.25 13.05
N THR A 535 8.27 23.49 11.99
CA THR A 535 9.13 22.39 11.52
C THR A 535 9.96 22.83 10.31
N LYS A 536 11.27 22.55 10.34
CA LYS A 536 12.17 22.76 9.21
C LYS A 536 12.31 21.46 8.43
N ASN A 537 11.96 21.48 7.15
CA ASN A 537 12.12 20.36 6.25
C ASN A 537 13.11 20.73 5.13
N GLY A 538 14.15 19.91 4.95
CA GLY A 538 15.02 20.02 3.78
C GLY A 538 14.33 19.40 2.56
N LEU A 539 14.13 20.19 1.51
CA LEU A 539 13.58 19.77 0.22
C LEU A 539 14.70 19.67 -0.81
N GLU A 540 14.74 18.61 -1.60
CA GLU A 540 15.62 18.54 -2.76
C GLU A 540 15.02 19.38 -3.89
N SER A 541 15.75 20.39 -4.37
CA SER A 541 15.33 21.21 -5.50
C SER A 541 15.94 20.66 -6.80
N PRO A 542 15.11 20.17 -7.73
CA PRO A 542 15.58 19.69 -9.02
C PRO A 542 15.96 20.87 -9.92
N GLN A 543 17.07 20.71 -10.64
CA GLN A 543 17.47 21.58 -11.74
C GLN A 543 17.10 20.92 -13.06
N PHE A 544 16.17 21.52 -13.81
CA PHE A 544 15.69 20.98 -15.08
C PHE A 544 16.57 21.45 -16.26
N ASN A 545 16.76 20.54 -17.22
CA ASN A 545 17.35 20.81 -18.52
C ASN A 545 16.37 20.31 -19.56
N ILE A 546 15.94 21.18 -20.48
CA ILE A 546 14.84 20.89 -21.42
C ILE A 546 15.37 20.89 -22.86
N LEU A 547 14.90 19.94 -23.65
CA LEU A 547 14.95 19.97 -25.10
C LEU A 547 13.51 20.07 -25.59
N THR A 548 13.14 21.24 -26.09
CA THR A 548 11.79 21.51 -26.61
C THR A 548 11.54 20.74 -27.91
N ARG A 549 10.27 20.61 -28.29
CA ARG A 549 9.86 19.89 -29.52
C ARG A 549 10.49 20.44 -30.81
N ASP A 550 10.77 21.75 -30.88
CA ASP A 550 11.45 22.41 -32.01
C ASP A 550 12.97 22.23 -31.99
N GLY A 551 13.52 21.50 -31.00
CA GLY A 551 14.94 21.19 -30.89
C GLY A 551 15.76 22.25 -30.15
N ARG A 552 15.13 23.18 -29.43
CA ARG A 552 15.84 24.20 -28.65
C ARG A 552 16.26 23.62 -27.29
N SER A 553 17.53 23.80 -26.93
CA SER A 553 18.01 23.44 -25.59
C SER A 553 17.79 24.63 -24.66
N ILE A 554 17.14 24.39 -23.53
CA ILE A 554 16.99 25.35 -22.43
C ILE A 554 17.73 24.76 -21.24
N GLU A 555 18.89 25.32 -20.93
CA GLU A 555 19.68 24.92 -19.77
C GLU A 555 19.21 25.65 -18.52
N SER A 556 18.93 24.89 -17.46
CA SER A 556 18.90 25.32 -16.06
C SER A 556 17.82 26.34 -15.64
N PHE A 557 16.69 25.84 -15.13
CA PHE A 557 15.88 26.57 -14.15
C PHE A 557 15.58 25.72 -12.91
N ARG A 558 15.33 26.40 -11.80
CA ARG A 558 15.07 25.82 -10.47
C ARG A 558 13.68 26.20 -9.98
N LEU A 559 13.09 25.33 -9.16
CA LEU A 559 11.76 25.51 -8.58
C LEU A 559 11.81 25.98 -7.11
N ASP A 560 12.90 26.62 -6.68
CA ASP A 560 13.17 26.93 -5.27
C ASP A 560 12.04 27.71 -4.60
N GLN A 561 11.49 28.72 -5.27
CA GLN A 561 10.37 29.53 -4.76
C GLN A 561 9.08 28.70 -4.66
N ILE A 562 8.75 27.96 -5.72
CA ILE A 562 7.52 27.18 -5.81
C ILE A 562 7.50 26.05 -4.76
N LEU A 563 8.65 25.42 -4.50
CA LEU A 563 8.78 24.38 -3.48
C LEU A 563 8.69 24.93 -2.04
N ARG A 564 9.03 26.21 -1.83
CA ARG A 564 8.83 26.88 -0.54
C ARG A 564 7.36 27.22 -0.31
N ASP A 565 6.65 27.63 -1.36
CA ASP A 565 5.24 28.03 -1.31
C ASP A 565 4.29 26.82 -1.28
N LEU A 566 4.66 25.72 -1.95
CA LEU A 566 3.90 24.47 -2.03
C LEU A 566 4.62 23.27 -1.37
N PRO A 567 5.02 23.35 -0.08
CA PRO A 567 5.72 22.26 0.59
C PRO A 567 4.77 21.12 0.96
N GLY A 568 5.27 19.89 0.95
CA GLY A 568 4.55 18.73 1.51
C GLY A 568 3.98 17.74 0.51
N ALA A 569 4.32 17.84 -0.78
CA ALA A 569 3.92 16.84 -1.76
C ALA A 569 4.87 15.62 -1.74
N LYS A 570 4.32 14.43 -1.48
CA LYS A 570 5.03 13.16 -1.68
C LYS A 570 5.01 12.79 -3.17
N GLY A 571 6.12 12.26 -3.68
CA GLY A 571 6.26 11.82 -5.08
C GLY A 571 7.37 12.56 -5.84
N GLU A 572 7.56 12.22 -7.11
CA GLU A 572 8.56 12.87 -7.96
C GLU A 572 8.03 14.21 -8.53
N ILE A 573 8.94 15.16 -8.71
CA ILE A 573 8.65 16.39 -9.45
C ILE A 573 8.96 16.11 -10.91
N ALA A 574 7.96 16.24 -11.79
CA ALA A 574 8.11 15.91 -13.20
C ALA A 574 7.57 17.01 -14.10
N LEU A 575 8.34 17.41 -15.12
CA LEU A 575 7.81 18.25 -16.19
C LEU A 575 6.92 17.38 -17.09
N VAL A 576 5.70 17.84 -17.35
CA VAL A 576 4.69 17.05 -18.08
C VAL A 576 4.27 17.69 -19.39
N ARG A 577 4.58 18.98 -19.59
CA ARG A 577 4.34 19.70 -20.85
C ARG A 577 5.21 20.96 -20.94
N GLU A 578 5.57 21.31 -22.16
CA GLU A 578 6.09 22.63 -22.53
C GLU A 578 5.32 23.18 -23.74
N ASN A 579 4.97 24.46 -23.72
CA ASN A 579 4.33 25.09 -24.86
C ASN A 579 4.67 26.58 -24.91
N ASN A 580 5.37 27.01 -25.95
CA ASN A 580 5.75 28.41 -26.18
C ASN A 580 6.46 29.06 -24.98
N GLY A 581 7.31 28.31 -24.28
CA GLY A 581 8.03 28.74 -23.09
C GLY A 581 7.23 28.62 -21.79
N GLU A 582 5.94 28.30 -21.83
CA GLU A 582 5.19 27.94 -20.63
C GLU A 582 5.51 26.49 -20.23
N PHE A 583 5.65 26.23 -18.93
CA PHE A 583 6.03 24.92 -18.40
C PHE A 583 4.97 24.41 -17.44
N TRP A 584 4.58 23.15 -17.61
CA TRP A 584 3.72 22.44 -16.66
C TRP A 584 4.52 21.34 -15.98
N PHE A 585 4.48 21.29 -14.66
CA PHE A 585 5.10 20.23 -13.90
C PHE A 585 4.22 19.80 -12.73
N THR A 586 4.35 18.53 -12.37
CA THR A 586 3.73 17.97 -11.19
C THR A 586 4.69 18.15 -10.02
N ILE A 587 4.18 18.54 -8.86
CA ILE A 587 4.93 18.46 -7.59
C ILE A 587 4.38 17.25 -6.83
N GLY A 588 5.11 16.14 -6.94
CA GLY A 588 4.64 14.85 -6.44
C GLY A 588 3.27 14.49 -7.01
N ASN A 589 2.45 13.86 -6.17
CA ASN A 589 1.06 13.54 -6.49
C ASN A 589 0.06 14.60 -5.97
N ALA A 590 0.51 15.81 -5.63
CA ALA A 590 -0.32 16.80 -4.94
C ALA A 590 -0.72 18.01 -5.78
N TYR A 591 0.16 18.47 -6.68
CA TYR A 591 -0.06 19.70 -7.45
C TYR A 591 0.31 19.55 -8.92
N LEU A 592 -0.48 20.15 -9.80
CA LEU A 592 -0.07 20.58 -11.14
C LEU A 592 0.26 22.07 -11.06
N VAL A 593 1.41 22.47 -11.59
CA VAL A 593 1.86 23.87 -11.61
C VAL A 593 2.17 24.28 -13.03
N LYS A 594 1.72 25.47 -13.42
CA LYS A 594 2.00 26.14 -14.69
C LYS A 594 2.81 27.41 -14.42
N THR A 595 3.98 27.53 -15.06
CA THR A 595 4.77 28.77 -15.09
C THR A 595 4.71 29.41 -16.47
N GLY A 596 4.89 30.73 -16.53
CA GLY A 596 5.09 31.44 -17.80
C GLY A 596 6.48 31.21 -18.40
N ALA A 597 6.79 31.97 -19.46
CA ALA A 597 8.09 31.98 -20.15
C ALA A 597 9.30 32.27 -19.25
N ASN A 598 9.09 32.97 -18.13
CA ASN A 598 10.06 33.07 -17.05
C ASN A 598 9.66 32.09 -15.93
N PRO A 599 10.38 30.97 -15.73
CA PRO A 599 10.08 30.00 -14.67
C PRO A 599 10.16 30.55 -13.24
N HIS A 600 10.85 31.69 -13.06
CA HIS A 600 10.95 32.41 -11.78
C HIS A 600 9.88 33.50 -11.61
N GLY A 601 8.99 33.65 -12.58
CA GLY A 601 7.86 34.59 -12.51
C GLY A 601 6.68 34.04 -11.72
N PRO A 602 5.52 34.74 -11.80
CA PRO A 602 4.27 34.22 -11.26
C PRO A 602 3.91 32.85 -11.84
N TYR A 603 3.29 32.02 -11.02
CA TYR A 603 2.85 30.68 -11.39
C TYR A 603 1.40 30.46 -10.96
N SER A 604 0.72 29.57 -11.68
CA SER A 604 -0.60 29.05 -11.33
C SER A 604 -0.46 27.61 -10.86
N TYR A 605 -1.27 27.18 -9.91
CA TYR A 605 -1.26 25.82 -9.43
C TYR A 605 -2.67 25.30 -9.17
N TRP A 606 -2.83 24.00 -9.35
CA TRP A 606 -4.08 23.29 -9.08
C TRP A 606 -3.77 22.07 -8.22
N LYS A 607 -4.63 21.82 -7.23
CA LYS A 607 -4.49 20.67 -6.36
C LYS A 607 -5.01 19.43 -7.09
N LEU A 608 -4.20 18.37 -7.10
CA LEU A 608 -4.59 17.08 -7.65
C LEU A 608 -5.54 16.37 -6.67
N PRO A 609 -6.46 15.51 -7.16
CA PRO A 609 -7.21 14.59 -6.33
C PRO A 609 -6.30 13.79 -5.40
N GLN A 610 -6.81 13.44 -4.21
CA GLN A 610 -6.02 12.74 -3.21
C GLN A 610 -5.57 11.38 -3.74
N SER A 611 -4.27 11.27 -4.00
CA SER A 611 -3.67 10.04 -4.48
C SER A 611 -3.50 9.03 -3.34
N VAL A 612 -3.43 7.76 -3.67
CA VAL A 612 -3.08 6.73 -2.69
C VAL A 612 -1.63 6.91 -2.25
N GLU A 613 -1.44 7.13 -0.95
CA GLU A 613 -0.13 7.25 -0.35
C GLU A 613 0.47 5.86 -0.16
N GLU A 614 1.27 5.39 -1.11
CA GLU A 614 1.97 4.13 -0.95
C GLU A 614 3.48 4.29 -1.13
N LYS A 615 4.23 3.69 -0.20
CA LYS A 615 5.69 3.75 -0.06
C LYS A 615 6.46 3.27 -1.30
N TYR A 616 5.79 2.59 -2.23
CA TYR A 616 6.41 1.86 -3.34
C TYR A 616 6.10 2.42 -4.74
N TRP A 617 5.31 3.50 -4.87
CA TRP A 617 4.90 4.03 -6.18
C TRP A 617 5.68 5.29 -6.58
N ARG A 618 6.13 5.35 -7.84
CA ARG A 618 6.87 6.49 -8.40
C ARG A 618 5.98 7.54 -9.10
N SER A 619 4.81 7.18 -9.62
CA SER A 619 3.84 8.15 -10.15
C SER A 619 2.43 7.57 -10.20
N ASN A 620 1.45 8.28 -9.62
CA ASN A 620 0.01 8.01 -9.78
C ASN A 620 -0.59 8.76 -10.99
N LEU A 621 0.28 9.37 -11.81
CA LEU A 621 -0.06 10.32 -12.85
C LEU A 621 0.44 9.80 -14.20
N LEU A 622 -0.38 9.97 -15.23
CA LEU A 622 -0.01 9.75 -16.62
C LEU A 622 -0.32 11.02 -17.41
N ALA A 623 0.71 11.64 -17.97
CA ALA A 623 0.53 12.78 -18.86
C ALA A 623 0.06 12.32 -20.24
N ASP A 624 -0.86 13.08 -20.81
CA ASP A 624 -1.35 12.92 -22.17
C ASP A 624 -1.33 14.27 -22.91
N ARG A 625 -1.61 14.30 -24.22
CA ARG A 625 -1.60 15.54 -25.01
C ARG A 625 -2.53 16.61 -24.46
N ASN A 626 -3.69 16.24 -23.94
CA ASN A 626 -4.72 17.19 -23.53
C ASN A 626 -4.75 17.45 -22.02
N GLY A 627 -4.03 16.68 -21.22
CA GLY A 627 -4.05 16.83 -19.76
C GLY A 627 -3.33 15.71 -19.02
N LEU A 628 -3.77 15.47 -17.79
CA LEU A 628 -3.25 14.44 -16.88
C LEU A 628 -4.37 13.47 -16.51
N LEU A 629 -4.11 12.17 -16.71
CA LEU A 629 -4.86 11.10 -16.06
C LEU A 629 -4.26 10.83 -14.68
N ILE A 630 -5.12 10.72 -13.67
CA ILE A 630 -4.74 10.69 -12.25
C ILE A 630 -5.46 9.52 -11.58
N ALA A 631 -4.70 8.54 -11.09
CA ALA A 631 -5.22 7.50 -10.22
C ALA A 631 -5.30 8.01 -8.78
N ALA A 632 -6.51 8.08 -8.24
CA ALA A 632 -6.82 8.65 -6.93
C ALA A 632 -7.56 7.64 -6.04
N ILE A 633 -7.68 8.01 -4.77
CA ILE A 633 -8.33 7.18 -3.74
C ILE A 633 -9.80 6.92 -4.02
N ASP A 634 -10.46 7.79 -4.78
CA ASP A 634 -11.86 7.71 -5.16
C ASP A 634 -12.06 7.34 -6.63
N GLY A 635 -11.02 7.01 -7.39
CA GLY A 635 -11.13 6.58 -8.78
C GLY A 635 -10.12 7.26 -9.70
N ILE A 636 -10.44 7.33 -10.98
CA ILE A 636 -9.57 7.97 -11.97
C ILE A 636 -10.16 9.33 -12.34
N HIS A 637 -9.29 10.32 -12.43
CA HIS A 637 -9.65 11.67 -12.84
C HIS A 637 -8.86 12.06 -14.08
N PHE A 638 -9.46 12.91 -14.89
CA PHE A 638 -8.76 13.63 -15.95
C PHE A 638 -8.75 15.12 -15.60
N MET A 639 -7.57 15.73 -15.62
CA MET A 639 -7.38 17.16 -15.43
C MET A 639 -6.78 17.76 -16.69
N ASP A 640 -7.46 18.73 -17.29
CA ASP A 640 -6.90 19.48 -18.42
C ASP A 640 -5.72 20.38 -17.96
N TRP A 641 -4.98 20.92 -18.92
CA TRP A 641 -3.83 21.76 -18.64
C TRP A 641 -4.13 23.12 -18.00
N GLU A 642 -5.41 23.51 -17.93
CA GLU A 642 -5.87 24.71 -17.24
C GLU A 642 -6.53 24.37 -15.88
N GLY A 643 -6.34 23.12 -15.41
CA GLY A 643 -6.70 22.66 -14.09
C GLY A 643 -8.16 22.24 -13.90
N LYS A 644 -8.95 22.11 -14.98
CA LYS A 644 -10.31 21.58 -14.88
C LYS A 644 -10.25 20.06 -14.73
N ALA A 645 -10.51 19.59 -13.52
CA ALA A 645 -10.59 18.17 -13.21
C ALA A 645 -12.02 17.63 -13.35
N LYS A 646 -12.17 16.44 -13.93
CA LYS A 646 -13.38 15.62 -13.92
C LYS A 646 -13.05 14.20 -13.48
N ARG A 647 -13.91 13.60 -12.67
CA ARG A 647 -13.85 12.16 -12.36
C ARG A 647 -14.40 11.38 -13.56
N LEU A 648 -13.73 10.29 -13.92
CA LEU A 648 -14.05 9.40 -15.05
C LEU A 648 -14.80 8.13 -14.62
#